data_AF-A0A3C1H728-F1
#
_entry.id   AF-A0A3C1H728-F1
#
_cell.length_a   1.000
_cell.length_b   1.000
_cell.length_c   1.000
_cell.angle_alpha   90.00
_cell.angle_beta   90.00
_cell.angle_gamma   90.00
#
_symmetry.space_group_name_H-M   'P 1'
#
loop_
_entity.id
_entity.type
_entity.pdbx_description
1 polymer ?
#
loop_
_entity_poly.entity_id
_entity_poly.type
_entity_poly.pdbx_seq_one_letter_code
_entity_poly.pdbx_strand_id
1 'polypeptide(L)'
;MMPSKTSQPERPIMSKSSKKRHCPAVGRTIPAGECGENRASRYPCPADCPFNPWSHGQYDQMLEIETSAGDEVLQRINRSPDFARAVMREVASLEQHGLESQVPEMIVSKVFVERDTQGRTFGERWAEEGFPGVRNDARVLLQAEVRPEAWLLEVRRIIDDRSMEGVNLLDPSPQQPHLIFDRTLAAAAPRFGLYLFLAYRLPHYLRPMGSAMTVPSWNDVDPFDALRQISVHHGGPADGEPLRSWLLGHLRLVQRSIEATWRVRYRAMVDASDPKHGRVEYTLGCSPADCIKRIGRAFSLLPAALTPEEQKEGFVAGVDCLEASDGAPGQGEESAILGKILVREGGSRVEAFGVDPTRRIRAEFERVMGEDARFVSQRLDDLSRRIRVPDMPSDPSLIPPGLAPGPSERGLHPTFFALPNPAGTDPGQTLSEMVRRFDREWMDSAVPALEGETPRKAALDPRLRPILVRLVKDRIRRADLRNLETGGEEDPSWTAQELGLHEIVFPPPPPRAPVEEEEEDDGALQDEIEEEEEDAFDGFLGLLEMMSPPDRTLPPAPGWPSAPLALEEVQDRLAGMARDFRDAEALLDTCGRSGCPLLGYAYDYLIPGMGSEALTMAAMGLAQVWLLFVPPGTRGPVIDPEAYQVRFMREVAFLVSPDGPPAEGLFLEHIRSGPQPGMVEALLNGTMNAAMASGEGWLERFGAAGVTAIAAHLMTSTALLQEALQTPD
;
A
#
# COMPACT_ATOMS: atom_id res chain seq x y z
N MET A 1 49.77 40.84 -52.29
CA MET A 1 49.27 39.52 -52.73
C MET A 1 48.93 38.71 -51.48
N MET A 2 47.65 38.60 -51.16
CA MET A 2 47.11 37.71 -50.11
C MET A 2 45.97 36.91 -50.77
N PRO A 3 45.94 35.56 -50.66
CA PRO A 3 44.78 34.75 -51.03
C PRO A 3 43.86 34.58 -49.80
N SER A 4 42.58 34.94 -49.88
CA SER A 4 41.44 34.18 -50.41
C SER A 4 40.95 33.08 -49.46
N LYS A 5 39.73 33.34 -48.95
CA LYS A 5 38.94 32.52 -48.02
C LYS A 5 38.57 31.17 -48.61
N THR A 6 38.73 30.13 -47.81
CA THR A 6 38.25 28.76 -48.05
C THR A 6 36.80 28.63 -47.58
N SER A 7 35.94 28.16 -48.46
CA SER A 7 34.55 27.77 -48.25
C SER A 7 34.45 26.47 -47.44
N GLN A 8 33.67 26.46 -46.35
CA GLN A 8 33.21 25.24 -45.70
C GLN A 8 32.03 24.63 -46.48
N PRO A 9 31.87 23.29 -46.51
CA PRO A 9 30.73 22.64 -47.14
C PRO A 9 29.50 22.71 -46.22
N GLU A 10 28.36 23.10 -46.79
CA GLU A 10 27.05 23.06 -46.16
C GLU A 10 26.71 21.62 -45.74
N ARG A 11 26.33 21.44 -44.46
CA ARG A 11 25.75 20.18 -43.96
C ARG A 11 24.36 20.02 -44.56
N PRO A 12 23.98 18.83 -45.06
CA PRO A 12 22.64 18.59 -45.58
C PRO A 12 21.64 18.63 -44.42
N ILE A 13 20.67 19.54 -44.50
CA ILE A 13 19.47 19.54 -43.65
C ILE A 13 18.67 18.28 -44.04
N MET A 14 18.74 17.23 -43.22
CA MET A 14 17.86 16.08 -43.35
C MET A 14 16.42 16.51 -43.04
N SER A 15 15.62 16.74 -44.07
CA SER A 15 14.17 16.88 -43.93
C SER A 15 13.58 15.54 -43.49
N LYS A 16 13.18 15.42 -42.22
CA LYS A 16 12.33 14.30 -41.75
C LYS A 16 11.05 14.33 -42.59
N SER A 17 10.85 13.35 -43.48
CA SER A 17 9.60 13.26 -44.25
C SER A 17 8.45 13.11 -43.24
N SER A 18 7.55 14.10 -43.16
CA SER A 18 6.43 14.01 -42.22
C SER A 18 5.58 12.80 -42.59
N LYS A 19 5.57 11.76 -41.75
CA LYS A 19 4.68 10.61 -41.93
C LYS A 19 3.25 11.15 -42.08
N LYS A 20 2.64 10.97 -43.26
CA LYS A 20 1.25 11.34 -43.52
C LYS A 20 0.34 10.24 -42.99
N ARG A 21 -0.79 10.60 -42.36
CA ARG A 21 -1.74 9.68 -41.74
C ARG A 21 -3.15 9.99 -42.24
N HIS A 22 -3.99 8.98 -42.45
CA HIS A 22 -5.41 9.21 -42.68
C HIS A 22 -6.07 9.52 -41.34
N CYS A 23 -6.68 10.71 -41.20
CA CYS A 23 -7.34 11.11 -39.96
C CYS A 23 -8.85 10.87 -40.06
N PRO A 24 -9.42 9.97 -39.24
CA PRO A 24 -10.84 9.66 -39.30
C PRO A 24 -11.71 10.84 -38.85
N ALA A 25 -11.23 11.68 -37.93
CA ALA A 25 -11.98 12.83 -37.41
C ALA A 25 -12.24 13.92 -38.45
N VAL A 26 -11.33 14.09 -39.43
CA VAL A 26 -11.46 15.11 -40.50
C VAL A 26 -11.68 14.51 -41.89
N GLY A 27 -11.68 13.18 -42.01
CA GLY A 27 -11.92 12.46 -43.27
C GLY A 27 -10.86 12.68 -44.36
N ARG A 28 -9.64 13.09 -44.00
CA ARG A 28 -8.55 13.35 -44.96
C ARG A 28 -7.18 12.97 -44.44
N THR A 29 -6.22 12.86 -45.35
CA THR A 29 -4.82 12.63 -45.00
C THR A 29 -4.17 13.92 -44.49
N ILE A 30 -3.55 13.85 -43.31
CA ILE A 30 -2.86 14.97 -42.65
C ILE A 30 -1.41 14.57 -42.26
N PRO A 31 -0.47 15.51 -42.13
CA PRO A 31 0.84 15.26 -41.54
C PRO A 31 0.72 14.82 -40.07
N ALA A 32 1.67 14.02 -39.58
CA ALA A 32 1.72 13.63 -38.17
C ALA A 32 1.78 14.81 -37.20
N GLY A 33 2.46 15.92 -37.57
CA GLY A 33 2.49 17.15 -36.77
C GLY A 33 1.11 17.78 -36.61
N GLU A 34 0.34 17.90 -37.70
CA GLU A 34 -1.04 18.39 -37.66
C GLU A 34 -1.93 17.49 -36.79
N CYS A 35 -1.73 16.18 -36.84
CA CYS A 35 -2.43 15.24 -35.96
C CYS A 35 -2.08 15.48 -34.48
N GLY A 36 -0.79 15.54 -34.13
CA GLY A 36 -0.34 15.75 -32.75
C GLY A 36 -0.76 17.11 -32.17
N GLU A 37 -0.84 18.15 -32.98
CA GLU A 37 -1.25 19.50 -32.53
C GLU A 37 -2.76 19.63 -32.27
N ASN A 38 -3.59 18.79 -32.90
CA ASN A 38 -5.05 18.99 -32.93
C ASN A 38 -5.87 17.79 -32.42
N ARG A 39 -5.27 16.60 -32.27
CA ARG A 39 -5.99 15.41 -31.79
C ARG A 39 -6.59 15.66 -30.41
N ALA A 40 -7.85 15.27 -30.25
CA ALA A 40 -8.67 15.39 -29.05
C ALA A 40 -8.91 16.81 -28.49
N SER A 41 -8.16 17.82 -28.95
CA SER A 41 -8.36 19.22 -28.60
C SER A 41 -9.28 19.93 -29.60
N ARG A 42 -8.93 19.87 -30.89
CA ARG A 42 -9.72 20.47 -31.98
C ARG A 42 -10.39 19.43 -32.87
N TYR A 43 -9.82 18.23 -32.95
CA TYR A 43 -10.38 17.13 -33.70
C TYR A 43 -11.13 16.18 -32.77
N PRO A 44 -12.44 15.94 -32.98
CA PRO A 44 -13.21 14.96 -32.23
C PRO A 44 -12.78 13.56 -32.66
N CYS A 45 -11.66 13.11 -32.11
CA CYS A 45 -11.07 11.81 -32.46
C CYS A 45 -12.03 10.70 -31.99
N PRO A 46 -12.30 9.70 -32.83
CA PRO A 46 -13.11 8.56 -32.42
C PRO A 46 -12.33 7.60 -31.52
N ALA A 47 -13.07 6.75 -30.80
CA ALA A 47 -12.55 5.80 -29.81
C ALA A 47 -11.70 4.66 -30.41
N ASP A 48 -11.78 4.46 -31.73
CA ASP A 48 -11.05 3.46 -32.49
C ASP A 48 -9.86 4.05 -33.28
N CYS A 49 -9.58 5.36 -33.13
CA CYS A 49 -8.48 6.00 -33.83
C CYS A 49 -7.12 5.49 -33.33
N PRO A 50 -6.28 4.87 -34.17
CA PRO A 50 -4.99 4.29 -33.75
C PRO A 50 -3.92 5.34 -33.43
N PHE A 51 -4.26 6.63 -33.55
CA PHE A 51 -3.37 7.75 -33.27
C PHE A 51 -3.94 8.66 -32.18
N ASN A 52 -5.05 8.30 -31.55
CA ASN A 52 -5.66 9.02 -30.44
C ASN A 52 -5.18 8.37 -29.13
N PRO A 53 -4.39 9.06 -28.29
CA PRO A 53 -3.97 8.52 -27.00
C PRO A 53 -5.13 8.12 -26.08
N TRP A 54 -6.28 8.78 -26.23
CA TRP A 54 -7.47 8.51 -25.43
C TRP A 54 -8.38 7.43 -26.03
N SER A 55 -7.95 6.76 -27.10
CA SER A 55 -8.65 5.58 -27.62
C SER A 55 -8.44 4.38 -26.70
N HIS A 56 -9.35 3.41 -26.75
CA HIS A 56 -9.29 2.24 -25.86
C HIS A 56 -8.02 1.42 -26.08
N GLY A 57 -7.54 1.34 -27.33
CA GLY A 57 -6.35 0.58 -27.72
C GLY A 57 -5.02 1.35 -27.59
N GLN A 58 -5.00 2.53 -26.96
CA GLN A 58 -3.79 3.34 -26.77
C GLN A 58 -3.57 3.70 -25.29
N TYR A 59 -4.08 2.87 -24.37
CA TYR A 59 -3.99 3.12 -22.93
C TYR A 59 -2.54 3.26 -22.43
N ASP A 60 -1.59 2.47 -22.95
CA ASP A 60 -0.20 2.56 -22.51
C ASP A 60 0.43 3.91 -22.92
N GLN A 61 0.12 4.40 -24.12
CA GLN A 61 0.50 5.77 -24.53
C GLN A 61 -0.18 6.84 -23.65
N MET A 62 -1.40 6.59 -23.16
CA MET A 62 -2.06 7.49 -22.22
C MET A 62 -1.28 7.58 -20.90
N LEU A 63 -0.82 6.44 -20.36
CA LEU A 63 0.00 6.40 -19.14
C LEU A 63 1.32 7.17 -19.33
N GLU A 64 2.02 7.03 -20.46
CA GLU A 64 3.21 7.83 -20.77
C GLU A 64 2.92 9.34 -20.72
N ILE A 65 1.74 9.75 -21.22
CA ILE A 65 1.32 11.15 -21.20
C ILE A 65 0.94 11.59 -19.77
N GLU A 66 0.33 10.71 -18.97
CA GLU A 66 0.00 10.95 -17.55
C GLU A 66 1.28 11.19 -16.74
N THR A 67 2.30 10.33 -16.88
CA THR A 67 3.62 10.52 -16.26
C THR A 67 4.25 11.84 -16.69
N SER A 68 4.30 12.11 -18.00
CA SER A 68 4.88 13.37 -18.51
C SER A 68 4.09 14.61 -18.04
N ALA A 69 2.77 14.51 -17.85
CA ALA A 69 1.97 15.61 -17.32
C ALA A 69 2.24 15.83 -15.83
N GLY A 70 2.46 14.75 -15.06
CA GLY A 70 2.92 14.81 -13.67
C GLY A 70 4.22 15.59 -13.51
N ASP A 71 5.21 15.35 -14.38
CA ASP A 71 6.47 16.10 -14.39
C ASP A 71 6.24 17.60 -14.65
N GLU A 72 5.35 17.94 -15.57
CA GLU A 72 5.00 19.34 -15.87
C GLU A 72 4.29 20.01 -14.68
N VAL A 73 3.45 19.28 -13.94
CA VAL A 73 2.83 19.75 -12.69
C VAL A 73 3.91 20.05 -11.65
N LEU A 74 4.84 19.13 -11.40
CA LEU A 74 5.94 19.33 -10.44
C LEU A 74 6.82 20.51 -10.83
N GLN A 75 7.17 20.65 -12.11
CA GLN A 75 7.89 21.83 -12.60
C GLN A 75 7.12 23.12 -12.39
N ARG A 76 5.79 23.13 -12.61
CA ARG A 76 4.94 24.30 -12.39
C ARG A 76 4.86 24.69 -10.92
N ILE A 77 4.81 23.70 -10.02
CA ILE A 77 4.88 23.88 -8.56
C ILE A 77 6.21 24.53 -8.19
N ASN A 78 7.34 24.00 -8.66
CA ASN A 78 8.68 24.49 -8.35
C ASN A 78 8.93 25.92 -8.85
N ARG A 79 8.28 26.33 -9.96
CA ARG A 79 8.30 27.73 -10.44
C ARG A 79 7.47 28.69 -9.56
N SER A 80 6.78 28.19 -8.54
CA SER A 80 5.93 28.94 -7.60
C SER A 80 6.42 28.75 -6.16
N PRO A 81 7.47 29.47 -5.70
CA PRO A 81 8.19 29.16 -4.46
C PRO A 81 7.33 29.10 -3.20
N ASP A 82 6.33 29.97 -3.06
CA ASP A 82 5.42 29.95 -1.90
C ASP A 82 4.53 28.70 -1.90
N PHE A 83 4.05 28.29 -3.07
CA PHE A 83 3.22 27.09 -3.22
C PHE A 83 4.07 25.83 -3.02
N ALA A 84 5.26 25.76 -3.62
CA ALA A 84 6.21 24.67 -3.39
C ALA A 84 6.53 24.48 -1.91
N ARG A 85 6.82 25.57 -1.17
CA ARG A 85 7.02 25.51 0.29
C ARG A 85 5.80 25.05 1.06
N ALA A 86 4.59 25.34 0.58
CA ALA A 86 3.37 24.85 1.23
C ALA A 86 3.19 23.34 1.01
N VAL A 87 3.41 22.87 -0.22
CA VAL A 87 3.38 21.44 -0.57
C VAL A 87 4.42 20.66 0.22
N MET A 88 5.70 21.08 0.20
CA MET A 88 6.78 20.38 0.90
C MET A 88 6.56 20.28 2.41
N ARG A 89 6.01 21.32 3.04
CA ARG A 89 5.66 21.26 4.47
C ARG A 89 4.58 20.23 4.78
N GLU A 90 3.63 20.03 3.86
CA GLU A 90 2.59 19.03 4.04
C GLU A 90 3.10 17.62 3.77
N VAL A 91 3.99 17.43 2.77
CA VAL A 91 4.71 16.18 2.55
C VAL A 91 5.49 15.76 3.80
N ALA A 92 6.34 16.64 4.32
CA ALA A 92 7.10 16.38 5.54
C ALA A 92 6.19 16.08 6.75
N SER A 93 5.04 16.74 6.82
CA SER A 93 4.04 16.44 7.85
C SER A 93 3.42 15.05 7.68
N LEU A 94 3.23 14.56 6.46
CA LEU A 94 2.68 13.21 6.24
C LEU A 94 3.70 12.13 6.61
N GLU A 95 4.95 12.32 6.17
CA GLU A 95 6.08 11.45 6.50
C GLU A 95 6.28 11.35 8.02
N GLN A 96 6.26 12.48 8.74
CA GLN A 96 6.38 12.48 10.19
C GLN A 96 5.30 11.62 10.90
N HIS A 97 4.16 11.40 10.26
CA HIS A 97 3.05 10.63 10.82
C HIS A 97 2.90 9.23 10.20
N GLY A 98 3.84 8.78 9.34
CA GLY A 98 3.76 7.49 8.65
C GLY A 98 2.59 7.40 7.67
N LEU A 99 2.31 8.50 6.96
CA LEU A 99 1.21 8.64 5.99
C LEU A 99 1.74 8.96 4.58
N GLU A 100 2.91 8.45 4.24
CA GLU A 100 3.60 8.65 2.95
C GLU A 100 2.72 8.23 1.77
N SER A 101 1.95 7.15 1.94
CA SER A 101 0.98 6.65 0.96
C SER A 101 -0.13 7.66 0.61
N GLN A 102 -0.31 8.74 1.41
CA GLN A 102 -1.27 9.81 1.12
C GLN A 102 -0.69 10.98 0.30
N VAL A 103 0.62 10.99 0.02
CA VAL A 103 1.27 12.07 -0.73
C VAL A 103 0.64 12.28 -2.11
N PRO A 104 0.35 11.24 -2.93
CA PRO A 104 -0.28 11.43 -4.24
C PRO A 104 -1.65 12.14 -4.15
N GLU A 105 -2.51 11.73 -3.20
CA GLU A 105 -3.82 12.35 -2.99
C GLU A 105 -3.68 13.79 -2.47
N MET A 106 -2.70 14.06 -1.61
CA MET A 106 -2.41 15.41 -1.13
C MET A 106 -2.00 16.34 -2.28
N ILE A 107 -1.13 15.89 -3.19
CA ILE A 107 -0.73 16.68 -4.38
C ILE A 107 -1.95 16.97 -5.26
N VAL A 108 -2.77 15.95 -5.54
CA VAL A 108 -4.02 16.12 -6.31
C VAL A 108 -4.92 17.17 -5.66
N SER A 109 -5.11 17.07 -4.33
CA SER A 109 -5.91 18.03 -3.57
C SER A 109 -5.37 19.46 -3.71
N LYS A 110 -4.06 19.66 -3.47
CA LYS A 110 -3.42 20.97 -3.55
C LYS A 110 -3.51 21.60 -4.93
N VAL A 111 -3.33 20.81 -5.97
CA VAL A 111 -3.23 21.32 -7.34
C VAL A 111 -4.62 21.54 -7.95
N PHE A 112 -5.53 20.58 -7.79
CA PHE A 112 -6.76 20.52 -8.59
C PHE A 112 -8.05 20.73 -7.80
N VAL A 113 -8.00 20.74 -6.46
CA VAL A 113 -9.20 20.82 -5.61
C VAL A 113 -9.20 22.08 -4.74
N GLU A 114 -8.10 22.33 -4.01
CA GLU A 114 -8.02 23.44 -3.07
C GLU A 114 -8.10 24.79 -3.79
N ARG A 115 -9.04 25.62 -3.35
CA ARG A 115 -9.31 26.94 -3.92
C ARG A 115 -8.62 28.02 -3.10
N ASP A 116 -8.00 28.96 -3.79
CA ASP A 116 -7.41 30.15 -3.19
C ASP A 116 -8.47 31.17 -2.74
N THR A 117 -8.02 32.33 -2.26
CA THR A 117 -8.90 33.44 -1.84
C THR A 117 -9.74 34.05 -2.96
N GLN A 118 -9.39 33.77 -4.22
CA GLN A 118 -10.14 34.16 -5.42
C GLN A 118 -11.08 33.05 -5.88
N GLY A 119 -11.19 31.95 -5.12
CA GLY A 119 -12.03 30.82 -5.43
C GLY A 119 -11.48 29.95 -6.55
N ARG A 120 -10.18 30.00 -6.85
CA ARG A 120 -9.56 29.26 -7.97
C ARG A 120 -8.52 28.25 -7.50
N THR A 121 -8.46 27.10 -8.15
CA THR A 121 -7.42 26.10 -7.89
C THR A 121 -6.11 26.47 -8.58
N PHE A 122 -5.01 25.83 -8.16
CA PHE A 122 -3.72 26.03 -8.83
C PHE A 122 -3.78 25.62 -10.31
N GLY A 123 -4.41 24.48 -10.60
CA GLY A 123 -4.66 24.00 -11.96
C GLY A 123 -5.54 24.93 -12.78
N GLU A 124 -6.61 25.50 -12.21
CA GLU A 124 -7.47 26.47 -12.91
C GLU A 124 -6.70 27.72 -13.35
N ARG A 125 -5.84 28.28 -12.48
CA ARG A 125 -5.00 29.44 -12.83
C ARG A 125 -4.02 29.10 -13.96
N TRP A 126 -3.42 27.92 -13.92
CA TRP A 126 -2.51 27.47 -14.97
C TRP A 126 -3.23 27.18 -16.30
N ALA A 127 -4.48 26.70 -16.23
CA ALA A 127 -5.33 26.51 -17.40
C ALA A 127 -5.70 27.84 -18.08
N GLU A 128 -5.98 28.89 -17.29
CA GLU A 128 -6.23 30.25 -17.82
C GLU A 128 -5.02 30.84 -18.57
N GLU A 129 -3.79 30.50 -18.13
CA GLU A 129 -2.55 30.85 -18.83
C GLU A 129 -2.35 30.05 -20.14
N GLY A 130 -3.18 29.04 -20.38
CA GLY A 130 -3.12 28.17 -21.57
C GLY A 130 -2.07 27.07 -21.48
N PHE A 131 -1.62 26.71 -20.27
CA PHE A 131 -0.57 25.71 -20.03
C PHE A 131 0.73 25.98 -20.83
N PRO A 132 1.39 27.13 -20.62
CA PRO A 132 2.57 27.51 -21.40
C PRO A 132 3.69 26.46 -21.28
N GLY A 133 4.22 26.03 -22.44
CA GLY A 133 5.29 25.03 -22.52
C GLY A 133 4.80 23.58 -22.62
N VAL A 134 3.53 23.31 -22.33
CA VAL A 134 2.97 21.96 -22.31
C VAL A 134 2.52 21.50 -23.70
N ARG A 135 2.85 20.26 -24.07
CA ARG A 135 2.45 19.65 -25.36
C ARG A 135 0.94 19.41 -25.43
N ASN A 136 0.38 19.25 -26.64
CA ASN A 136 -1.07 19.16 -26.83
C ASN A 136 -1.74 18.06 -26.01
N ASP A 137 -1.18 16.84 -25.99
CA ASP A 137 -1.86 15.72 -25.33
C ASP A 137 -1.84 15.87 -23.80
N ALA A 138 -0.69 16.22 -23.21
CA ALA A 138 -0.60 16.56 -21.78
C ALA A 138 -1.53 17.74 -21.42
N ARG A 139 -1.66 18.74 -22.30
CA ARG A 139 -2.61 19.85 -22.12
C ARG A 139 -4.07 19.38 -22.15
N VAL A 140 -4.44 18.42 -23.01
CA VAL A 140 -5.79 17.84 -23.02
C VAL A 140 -6.07 17.09 -21.72
N LEU A 141 -5.09 16.33 -21.23
CA LEU A 141 -5.17 15.62 -19.95
C LEU A 141 -5.35 16.58 -18.77
N LEU A 142 -4.42 17.53 -18.59
CA LEU A 142 -4.47 18.53 -17.52
C LEU A 142 -5.77 19.35 -17.56
N GLN A 143 -6.30 19.64 -18.76
CA GLN A 143 -7.58 20.33 -18.91
C GLN A 143 -8.76 19.52 -18.36
N ALA A 144 -8.70 18.18 -18.44
CA ALA A 144 -9.67 17.28 -17.83
C ALA A 144 -9.48 17.20 -16.31
N GLU A 145 -8.24 17.07 -15.84
CA GLU A 145 -7.89 16.99 -14.41
C GLU A 145 -8.26 18.24 -13.61
N VAL A 146 -8.31 19.42 -14.25
CA VAL A 146 -8.78 20.68 -13.63
C VAL A 146 -10.26 20.64 -13.22
N ARG A 147 -11.03 19.64 -13.67
CA ARG A 147 -12.44 19.47 -13.33
C ARG A 147 -12.71 18.06 -12.78
N PRO A 148 -12.11 17.71 -11.63
CA PRO A 148 -12.37 16.42 -11.03
C PRO A 148 -13.80 16.37 -10.49
N GLU A 149 -14.38 15.17 -10.50
CA GLU A 149 -15.67 14.84 -9.91
C GLU A 149 -15.44 13.79 -8.82
N ALA A 150 -16.20 13.85 -7.72
CA ALA A 150 -16.19 12.77 -6.73
C ALA A 150 -17.09 11.62 -7.23
N TRP A 151 -16.61 10.38 -7.08
CA TRP A 151 -17.29 9.18 -7.55
C TRP A 151 -17.37 8.15 -6.44
N LEU A 152 -18.58 7.63 -6.19
CA LEU A 152 -18.78 6.38 -5.45
C LEU A 152 -19.10 5.30 -6.48
N LEU A 153 -18.06 4.65 -6.99
CA LEU A 153 -18.17 3.61 -8.00
C LEU A 153 -18.70 2.32 -7.38
N GLU A 154 -19.74 1.76 -7.99
CA GLU A 154 -20.03 0.33 -7.89
C GLU A 154 -19.62 -0.38 -9.17
N VAL A 155 -18.64 -1.28 -9.05
CA VAL A 155 -18.15 -2.09 -10.18
C VAL A 155 -19.24 -3.07 -10.59
N ARG A 156 -19.58 -3.11 -11.88
CA ARG A 156 -20.59 -4.04 -12.42
C ARG A 156 -19.96 -5.16 -13.21
N ARG A 157 -18.92 -4.84 -13.98
CA ARG A 157 -18.24 -5.78 -14.84
C ARG A 157 -16.76 -5.43 -14.95
N ILE A 158 -15.90 -6.45 -14.83
CA ILE A 158 -14.50 -6.36 -15.23
C ILE A 158 -14.43 -6.77 -16.70
N ILE A 159 -13.87 -5.94 -17.57
CA ILE A 159 -13.78 -6.22 -19.00
C ILE A 159 -12.48 -6.97 -19.29
N ASP A 160 -11.37 -6.41 -18.82
CA ASP A 160 -10.00 -6.91 -19.01
C ASP A 160 -9.10 -6.42 -17.85
N ASP A 161 -7.79 -6.56 -18.01
CA ASP A 161 -6.74 -6.17 -17.06
C ASP A 161 -6.60 -4.64 -16.91
N ARG A 162 -7.28 -3.84 -17.73
CA ARG A 162 -7.11 -2.38 -17.81
C ARG A 162 -8.41 -1.62 -17.58
N SER A 163 -9.55 -2.26 -17.81
CA SER A 163 -10.84 -1.60 -17.91
C SER A 163 -11.99 -2.34 -17.24
N MET A 164 -12.94 -1.54 -16.76
CA MET A 164 -14.12 -2.01 -16.07
C MET A 164 -15.33 -1.13 -16.40
N GLU A 165 -16.52 -1.66 -16.19
CA GLU A 165 -17.77 -0.91 -16.22
C GLU A 165 -18.34 -0.81 -14.82
N GLY A 166 -18.82 0.38 -14.47
CA GLY A 166 -19.50 0.59 -13.20
C GLY A 166 -20.41 1.80 -13.23
N VAL A 167 -21.08 2.03 -12.12
CA VAL A 167 -22.06 3.11 -11.96
C VAL A 167 -21.68 4.04 -10.82
N ASN A 168 -21.95 5.33 -10.95
CA ASN A 168 -21.76 6.28 -9.86
C ASN A 168 -22.98 6.27 -8.95
N LEU A 169 -22.82 5.77 -7.74
CA LEU A 169 -23.88 5.78 -6.73
C LEU A 169 -24.16 7.19 -6.18
N LEU A 170 -23.29 8.17 -6.43
CA LEU A 170 -23.57 9.58 -6.13
C LEU A 170 -24.52 10.23 -7.15
N ASP A 171 -24.78 9.56 -8.28
CA ASP A 171 -25.74 10.05 -9.26
C ASP A 171 -27.18 9.67 -8.87
N PRO A 172 -28.14 10.60 -9.00
CA PRO A 172 -29.55 10.34 -8.67
C PRO A 172 -30.22 9.32 -9.60
N SER A 173 -29.55 8.93 -10.69
CA SER A 173 -30.00 7.91 -11.62
C SER A 173 -28.80 7.04 -12.03
N PRO A 174 -28.33 6.16 -11.13
CA PRO A 174 -27.07 5.42 -11.26
C PRO A 174 -27.16 4.25 -12.26
N GLN A 175 -28.04 4.35 -13.27
CA GLN A 175 -28.37 3.23 -14.15
C GLN A 175 -27.50 3.19 -15.40
N GLN A 176 -26.87 4.32 -15.76
CA GLN A 176 -25.97 4.36 -16.91
C GLN A 176 -24.57 3.87 -16.50
N PRO A 177 -24.09 2.76 -17.05
CA PRO A 177 -22.72 2.32 -16.81
C PRO A 177 -21.75 3.26 -17.51
N HIS A 178 -20.63 3.49 -16.85
CA HIS A 178 -19.49 4.22 -17.37
C HIS A 178 -18.34 3.26 -17.58
N LEU A 179 -17.58 3.50 -18.65
CA LEU A 179 -16.33 2.81 -18.91
C LEU A 179 -15.22 3.51 -18.11
N ILE A 180 -14.51 2.76 -17.28
CA ILE A 180 -13.41 3.23 -16.45
C ILE A 180 -12.14 2.50 -16.88
N PHE A 181 -11.05 3.24 -17.08
CA PHE A 181 -9.72 2.70 -17.36
C PHE A 181 -8.79 2.98 -16.19
N ASP A 182 -8.32 1.92 -15.56
CA ASP A 182 -7.33 1.92 -14.48
C ASP A 182 -6.83 0.48 -14.31
N ARG A 183 -5.57 0.21 -14.70
CA ARG A 183 -5.02 -1.15 -14.62
C ARG A 183 -4.93 -1.68 -13.18
N THR A 184 -4.59 -0.82 -12.23
CA THR A 184 -4.41 -1.20 -10.82
C THR A 184 -5.75 -1.58 -10.20
N LEU A 185 -6.76 -0.72 -10.39
CA LEU A 185 -8.11 -0.97 -9.90
C LEU A 185 -8.78 -2.13 -10.66
N ALA A 186 -8.58 -2.27 -11.97
CA ALA A 186 -9.16 -3.39 -12.73
C ALA A 186 -8.56 -4.75 -12.30
N ALA A 187 -7.28 -4.78 -11.97
CA ALA A 187 -6.60 -5.96 -11.44
C ALA A 187 -7.20 -6.40 -10.09
N ALA A 188 -7.42 -5.45 -9.17
CA ALA A 188 -7.85 -5.75 -7.81
C ALA A 188 -9.38 -5.76 -7.59
N ALA A 189 -10.18 -5.21 -8.52
CA ALA A 189 -11.61 -5.03 -8.29
C ALA A 189 -12.42 -6.34 -8.44
N PRO A 190 -13.27 -6.68 -7.46
CA PRO A 190 -14.32 -7.68 -7.62
C PRO A 190 -15.58 -7.04 -8.24
N ARG A 191 -16.48 -7.85 -8.81
CA ARG A 191 -17.83 -7.36 -9.14
C ARG A 191 -18.53 -6.89 -7.86
N PHE A 192 -19.25 -5.79 -7.98
CA PHE A 192 -19.91 -5.07 -6.89
C PHE A 192 -18.95 -4.55 -5.81
N GLY A 193 -17.65 -4.47 -6.11
CA GLY A 193 -16.71 -3.67 -5.33
C GLY A 193 -17.15 -2.21 -5.30
N LEU A 194 -16.93 -1.56 -4.15
CA LEU A 194 -17.33 -0.17 -3.92
C LEU A 194 -16.09 0.67 -3.65
N TYR A 195 -15.91 1.70 -4.47
CA TYR A 195 -14.72 2.54 -4.43
C TYR A 195 -15.12 4.01 -4.42
N LEU A 196 -14.51 4.78 -3.54
CA LEU A 196 -14.64 6.24 -3.52
C LEU A 196 -13.33 6.85 -4.06
N PHE A 197 -13.42 7.76 -5.02
CA PHE A 197 -12.26 8.43 -5.61
C PHE A 197 -12.65 9.73 -6.32
N LEU A 198 -11.63 10.50 -6.72
CA LEU A 198 -11.79 11.56 -7.71
C LEU A 198 -11.62 10.99 -9.10
N ALA A 199 -12.45 11.41 -10.05
CA ALA A 199 -12.33 11.00 -11.44
C ALA A 199 -12.38 12.22 -12.35
N TYR A 200 -11.74 12.11 -13.51
CA TYR A 200 -11.89 13.08 -14.59
C TYR A 200 -12.34 12.37 -15.88
N ARG A 201 -12.99 13.16 -16.74
CA ARG A 201 -13.56 12.65 -18.00
C ARG A 201 -12.57 12.84 -19.13
N LEU A 202 -12.12 11.73 -19.71
CA LEU A 202 -11.46 11.72 -21.00
C LEU A 202 -12.49 11.52 -22.12
N PRO A 203 -12.15 11.76 -23.41
CA PRO A 203 -13.13 11.74 -24.50
C PRO A 203 -13.97 10.46 -24.64
N HIS A 204 -13.49 9.31 -24.17
CA HIS A 204 -14.13 8.01 -24.37
C HIS A 204 -14.34 7.18 -23.10
N TYR A 205 -13.73 7.58 -21.97
CA TYR A 205 -13.81 6.85 -20.70
C TYR A 205 -13.51 7.77 -19.52
N LEU A 206 -13.74 7.25 -18.31
CA LEU A 206 -13.36 7.88 -17.05
C LEU A 206 -12.01 7.35 -16.58
N ARG A 207 -11.24 8.22 -15.95
CA ARG A 207 -9.96 7.88 -15.34
C ARG A 207 -10.01 8.27 -13.86
N PRO A 208 -9.79 7.32 -12.93
CA PRO A 208 -9.57 7.63 -11.53
C PRO A 208 -8.32 8.52 -11.40
N MET A 209 -8.36 9.42 -10.43
CA MET A 209 -7.33 10.40 -10.14
C MET A 209 -6.87 10.19 -8.69
N GLY A 210 -5.56 9.96 -8.52
CA GLY A 210 -5.02 9.53 -7.23
C GLY A 210 -5.49 8.11 -6.87
N SER A 211 -5.58 7.83 -5.57
CA SER A 211 -5.89 6.49 -5.06
C SER A 211 -7.39 6.26 -4.92
N ALA A 212 -7.85 5.08 -5.33
CA ALA A 212 -9.22 4.65 -5.09
C ALA A 212 -9.33 3.96 -3.72
N MET A 213 -10.14 4.52 -2.83
CA MET A 213 -10.35 3.93 -1.51
C MET A 213 -11.52 2.96 -1.54
N THR A 214 -11.35 1.78 -0.94
CA THR A 214 -12.43 0.81 -0.80
C THR A 214 -13.42 1.30 0.26
N VAL A 215 -14.71 1.32 -0.07
CA VAL A 215 -15.78 1.56 0.91
C VAL A 215 -16.24 0.21 1.45
N PRO A 216 -15.97 -0.11 2.73
CA PRO A 216 -16.34 -1.40 3.28
C PRO A 216 -17.86 -1.53 3.34
N SER A 217 -18.35 -2.74 3.09
CA SER A 217 -19.75 -3.08 3.39
C SER A 217 -19.81 -3.51 4.85
N TRP A 218 -20.56 -2.77 5.67
CA TRP A 218 -20.93 -3.20 7.00
C TRP A 218 -22.27 -3.93 6.90
N ASN A 219 -22.39 -5.13 7.48
CA ASN A 219 -23.54 -6.04 7.28
C ASN A 219 -24.92 -5.39 7.57
N ASP A 220 -24.93 -4.36 8.39
CA ASP A 220 -26.07 -3.61 8.91
C ASP A 220 -26.24 -2.21 8.30
N VAL A 221 -25.30 -1.74 7.47
CA VAL A 221 -25.32 -0.37 6.94
C VAL A 221 -25.15 -0.37 5.42
N ASP A 222 -26.04 0.33 4.72
CA ASP A 222 -25.86 0.57 3.29
C ASP A 222 -24.63 1.47 3.04
N PRO A 223 -23.75 1.14 2.08
CA PRO A 223 -22.52 1.92 1.84
C PRO A 223 -22.75 3.39 1.46
N PHE A 224 -23.86 3.73 0.79
CA PHE A 224 -24.19 5.13 0.54
C PHE A 224 -24.69 5.82 1.81
N ASP A 225 -25.48 5.12 2.64
CA ASP A 225 -25.85 5.62 3.97
C ASP A 225 -24.65 5.80 4.90
N ALA A 226 -23.64 4.94 4.80
CA ALA A 226 -22.38 5.08 5.51
C ALA A 226 -21.69 6.39 5.13
N LEU A 227 -21.50 6.63 3.83
CA LEU A 227 -20.91 7.87 3.32
C LEU A 227 -21.72 9.10 3.74
N ARG A 228 -23.05 9.03 3.67
CA ARG A 228 -23.95 10.10 4.12
C ARG A 228 -23.77 10.39 5.62
N GLN A 229 -23.70 9.36 6.45
CA GLN A 229 -23.49 9.52 7.90
C GLN A 229 -22.14 10.17 8.21
N ILE A 230 -21.08 9.78 7.49
CA ILE A 230 -19.74 10.39 7.60
C ILE A 230 -19.81 11.87 7.23
N SER A 231 -20.39 12.20 6.07
CA SER A 231 -20.52 13.59 5.62
C SER A 231 -21.25 14.45 6.65
N VAL A 232 -22.45 14.03 7.09
CA VAL A 232 -23.26 14.78 8.06
C VAL A 232 -22.54 14.93 9.40
N HIS A 233 -21.87 13.87 9.88
CA HIS A 233 -21.11 13.90 11.12
C HIS A 233 -19.99 14.95 11.10
N HIS A 234 -19.36 15.14 9.94
CA HIS A 234 -18.32 16.13 9.73
C HIS A 234 -18.84 17.51 9.27
N GLY A 235 -20.14 17.77 9.41
CA GLY A 235 -20.76 19.05 9.05
C GLY A 235 -20.97 19.26 7.55
N GLY A 236 -20.81 18.19 6.76
CA GLY A 236 -21.12 18.14 5.34
C GLY A 236 -22.62 17.91 5.06
N PRO A 237 -23.02 17.99 3.79
CA PRO A 237 -24.40 17.78 3.35
C PRO A 237 -24.74 16.29 3.24
N ALA A 238 -26.03 15.97 3.23
CA ALA A 238 -26.50 14.59 3.24
C ALA A 238 -26.53 13.90 1.86
N ASP A 239 -26.82 14.65 0.80
CA ASP A 239 -27.04 14.07 -0.53
C ASP A 239 -26.85 15.08 -1.68
N GLY A 240 -26.98 14.57 -2.90
CA GLY A 240 -27.05 15.35 -4.13
C GLY A 240 -25.76 16.09 -4.51
N GLU A 241 -25.93 17.17 -5.28
CA GLU A 241 -24.82 18.00 -5.74
C GLU A 241 -23.98 18.62 -4.61
N PRO A 242 -24.59 19.10 -3.50
CA PRO A 242 -23.80 19.59 -2.37
C PRO A 242 -22.86 18.52 -1.79
N LEU A 243 -23.31 17.25 -1.68
CA LEU A 243 -22.46 16.15 -1.23
C LEU A 243 -21.30 15.92 -2.17
N ARG A 244 -21.54 15.86 -3.48
CA ARG A 244 -20.48 15.70 -4.48
C ARG A 244 -19.44 16.83 -4.39
N SER A 245 -19.92 18.07 -4.28
CA SER A 245 -19.05 19.24 -4.11
C SER A 245 -18.27 19.24 -2.80
N TRP A 246 -18.87 18.76 -1.71
CA TRP A 246 -18.20 18.65 -0.41
C TRP A 246 -17.12 17.55 -0.44
N LEU A 247 -17.43 16.39 -1.02
CA LEU A 247 -16.51 15.26 -1.12
C LEU A 247 -15.20 15.62 -1.83
N LEU A 248 -15.27 16.46 -2.87
CA LEU A 248 -14.08 16.92 -3.60
C LEU A 248 -12.97 17.41 -2.66
N GLY A 249 -13.32 18.23 -1.66
CA GLY A 249 -12.37 18.78 -0.68
C GLY A 249 -12.19 17.98 0.61
N HIS A 250 -12.85 16.83 0.75
CA HIS A 250 -12.93 16.11 2.03
C HIS A 250 -12.69 14.59 1.92
N LEU A 251 -12.20 14.07 0.79
CA LEU A 251 -11.92 12.63 0.64
C LEU A 251 -10.98 12.07 1.71
N ARG A 252 -9.85 12.73 1.98
CA ARG A 252 -8.94 12.34 3.08
C ARG A 252 -9.61 12.26 4.45
N LEU A 253 -10.54 13.17 4.73
CA LEU A 253 -11.32 13.12 5.98
C LEU A 253 -12.26 11.91 6.00
N VAL A 254 -12.93 11.64 4.88
CA VAL A 254 -13.80 10.48 4.71
C VAL A 254 -13.00 9.17 4.83
N GLN A 255 -11.83 9.09 4.23
CA GLN A 255 -10.92 7.94 4.36
C GLN A 255 -10.55 7.68 5.82
N ARG A 256 -10.08 8.70 6.53
CA ARG A 256 -9.75 8.59 7.96
C ARG A 256 -10.96 8.17 8.81
N SER A 257 -12.16 8.64 8.46
CA SER A 257 -13.41 8.24 9.13
C SER A 257 -13.77 6.78 8.86
N ILE A 258 -13.63 6.30 7.61
CA ILE A 258 -13.85 4.90 7.24
C ILE A 258 -12.85 4.00 7.97
N GLU A 259 -11.56 4.33 7.97
CA GLU A 259 -10.52 3.58 8.66
C GLU A 259 -10.75 3.53 10.18
N ALA A 260 -11.06 4.67 10.81
CA ALA A 260 -11.37 4.75 12.23
C ALA A 260 -12.60 3.88 12.59
N THR A 261 -13.65 3.96 11.77
CA THR A 261 -14.87 3.16 11.93
C THR A 261 -14.57 1.67 11.77
N TRP A 262 -13.84 1.28 10.72
CA TRP A 262 -13.44 -0.11 10.49
C TRP A 262 -12.62 -0.65 11.66
N ARG A 263 -11.63 0.10 12.17
CA ARG A 263 -10.79 -0.31 13.31
C ARG A 263 -11.63 -0.59 14.56
N VAL A 264 -12.55 0.30 14.91
CA VAL A 264 -13.38 0.13 16.11
C VAL A 264 -14.37 -1.03 15.95
N ARG A 265 -14.97 -1.21 14.76
CA ARG A 265 -15.85 -2.35 14.48
C ARG A 265 -15.08 -3.67 14.46
N TYR A 266 -13.88 -3.69 13.87
CA TYR A 266 -13.00 -4.85 13.84
C TYR A 266 -12.56 -5.24 15.26
N ARG A 267 -12.15 -4.26 16.09
CA ARG A 267 -11.82 -4.51 17.50
C ARG A 267 -13.01 -5.07 18.27
N ALA A 268 -14.20 -4.49 18.10
CA ALA A 268 -15.40 -5.01 18.74
C ALA A 268 -15.74 -6.45 18.27
N MET A 269 -15.53 -6.76 17.00
CA MET A 269 -15.68 -8.11 16.44
C MET A 269 -14.67 -9.09 17.06
N VAL A 270 -13.39 -8.71 17.12
CA VAL A 270 -12.33 -9.52 17.74
C VAL A 270 -12.65 -9.73 19.22
N ASP A 271 -12.99 -8.68 19.97
CA ASP A 271 -13.34 -8.77 21.39
C ASP A 271 -14.58 -9.68 21.60
N ALA A 272 -15.57 -9.61 20.72
CA ALA A 272 -16.76 -10.47 20.75
C ALA A 272 -16.48 -11.93 20.36
N SER A 273 -15.40 -12.20 19.62
CA SER A 273 -14.99 -13.57 19.23
C SER A 273 -14.28 -14.34 20.35
N ASP A 274 -13.95 -13.67 21.46
CA ASP A 274 -13.16 -14.21 22.58
C ASP A 274 -11.92 -15.00 22.09
N PRO A 275 -10.92 -14.31 21.49
CA PRO A 275 -9.80 -14.93 20.79
C PRO A 275 -8.77 -15.45 21.80
N LYS A 276 -9.20 -16.28 22.74
CA LYS A 276 -8.34 -16.92 23.73
C LYS A 276 -8.20 -18.38 23.37
N HIS A 277 -6.98 -18.85 23.21
CA HIS A 277 -6.72 -20.28 23.04
C HIS A 277 -6.48 -20.89 24.42
N GLY A 278 -7.43 -21.72 24.87
CA GLY A 278 -7.32 -22.43 26.12
C GLY A 278 -6.65 -23.77 25.92
N ARG A 279 -5.62 -24.04 26.73
CA ARG A 279 -4.91 -25.32 26.77
C ARG A 279 -4.87 -25.83 28.19
N VAL A 280 -5.38 -27.04 28.40
CA VAL A 280 -5.45 -27.69 29.72
C VAL A 280 -4.79 -29.05 29.65
N GLU A 281 -3.81 -29.29 30.53
CA GLU A 281 -3.06 -30.55 30.58
C GLU A 281 -3.46 -31.41 31.78
N TYR A 282 -3.54 -32.71 31.53
CA TYR A 282 -3.88 -33.73 32.52
C TYR A 282 -2.89 -34.89 32.50
N THR A 283 -2.65 -35.48 33.67
CA THR A 283 -2.08 -36.82 33.80
C THR A 283 -3.22 -37.83 33.82
N LEU A 284 -3.07 -38.94 33.09
CA LEU A 284 -4.09 -39.98 32.97
C LEU A 284 -3.68 -41.27 33.68
N GLY A 285 -4.62 -41.87 34.43
CA GLY A 285 -4.50 -43.19 35.04
C GLY A 285 -4.98 -44.34 34.16
N CYS A 286 -5.56 -44.04 32.99
CA CYS A 286 -6.11 -45.03 32.05
C CYS A 286 -5.35 -45.06 30.71
N SER A 287 -5.62 -46.08 29.90
CA SER A 287 -5.04 -46.17 28.55
C SER A 287 -5.62 -45.10 27.61
N PRO A 288 -4.90 -44.71 26.53
CA PRO A 288 -5.42 -43.77 25.54
C PRO A 288 -6.74 -44.21 24.89
N ALA A 289 -6.88 -45.52 24.59
CA ALA A 289 -8.10 -46.07 24.01
C ALA A 289 -9.30 -45.99 24.98
N ASP A 290 -9.07 -46.24 26.27
CA ASP A 290 -10.11 -46.10 27.29
C ASP A 290 -10.51 -44.64 27.50
N CYS A 291 -9.55 -43.72 27.43
CA CYS A 291 -9.82 -42.28 27.50
C CYS A 291 -10.77 -41.84 26.38
N ILE A 292 -10.43 -42.12 25.12
CA ILE A 292 -11.27 -41.76 23.95
C ILE A 292 -12.67 -42.39 24.07
N LYS A 293 -12.74 -43.68 24.45
CA LYS A 293 -14.01 -44.39 24.62
C LYS A 293 -14.90 -43.74 25.69
N ARG A 294 -14.32 -43.22 26.77
CA ARG A 294 -15.06 -42.53 27.83
C ARG A 294 -15.51 -41.16 27.36
N ILE A 295 -14.64 -40.38 26.73
CA ILE A 295 -14.97 -39.06 26.15
C ILE A 295 -16.13 -39.19 25.15
N GLY A 296 -16.13 -40.23 24.31
CA GLY A 296 -17.21 -40.49 23.34
C GLY A 296 -18.57 -40.81 23.93
N ARG A 297 -18.70 -40.88 25.27
CA ARG A 297 -20.00 -40.94 25.97
C ARG A 297 -20.60 -39.58 26.27
N ALA A 298 -19.78 -38.53 26.23
CA ALA A 298 -20.17 -37.16 26.51
C ALA A 298 -20.18 -36.26 25.27
N PHE A 299 -19.34 -36.57 24.30
CA PHE A 299 -19.25 -35.81 23.05
C PHE A 299 -19.50 -36.71 21.84
N SER A 300 -20.09 -36.13 20.79
CA SER A 300 -19.92 -36.66 19.45
C SER A 300 -18.49 -36.35 19.00
N LEU A 301 -17.74 -37.39 18.62
CA LEU A 301 -16.32 -37.29 18.30
C LEU A 301 -16.05 -37.45 16.82
N LEU A 302 -15.22 -36.57 16.27
CA LEU A 302 -14.59 -36.78 14.97
C LEU A 302 -13.10 -37.08 15.18
N PRO A 303 -12.54 -38.10 14.49
CA PRO A 303 -11.10 -38.31 14.51
C PRO A 303 -10.37 -37.07 13.99
N ALA A 304 -9.47 -36.51 14.79
CA ALA A 304 -8.67 -35.37 14.40
C ALA A 304 -7.26 -35.83 14.03
N ALA A 305 -6.75 -35.38 12.87
CA ALA A 305 -5.38 -35.64 12.50
C ALA A 305 -4.42 -34.94 13.48
N LEU A 306 -3.33 -35.63 13.82
CA LEU A 306 -2.26 -35.04 14.64
C LEU A 306 -1.32 -34.24 13.75
N THR A 307 -0.98 -33.02 14.16
CA THR A 307 0.07 -32.23 13.51
C THR A 307 1.45 -32.87 13.74
N PRO A 308 2.45 -32.58 12.90
CA PRO A 308 3.82 -33.07 13.10
C PRO A 308 4.39 -32.70 14.48
N GLU A 309 4.05 -31.52 15.01
CA GLU A 309 4.44 -31.04 16.32
C GLU A 309 3.77 -31.87 17.44
N GLU A 310 2.46 -32.12 17.33
CA GLU A 310 1.72 -32.95 18.28
C GLU A 310 2.27 -34.39 18.31
N GLN A 311 2.66 -34.94 17.16
CA GLN A 311 3.29 -36.25 17.09
C GLN A 311 4.67 -36.27 17.77
N LYS A 312 5.49 -35.22 17.57
CA LYS A 312 6.78 -35.06 18.26
C LYS A 312 6.62 -34.93 19.78
N GLU A 313 5.52 -34.34 20.24
CA GLU A 313 5.18 -34.24 21.67
C GLU A 313 4.66 -35.56 22.28
N GLY A 314 4.54 -36.61 21.47
CA GLY A 314 4.19 -37.97 21.89
C GLY A 314 2.68 -38.26 21.96
N PHE A 315 1.84 -37.40 21.36
CA PHE A 315 0.42 -37.71 21.21
C PHE A 315 0.20 -38.85 20.21
N VAL A 316 -0.73 -39.74 20.56
CA VAL A 316 -1.03 -40.95 19.78
C VAL A 316 -2.41 -40.90 19.14
N ALA A 317 -3.28 -40.00 19.62
CA ALA A 317 -4.60 -39.77 19.05
C ALA A 317 -5.11 -38.35 19.36
N GLY A 318 -5.89 -37.80 18.44
CA GLY A 318 -6.65 -36.56 18.61
C GLY A 318 -8.11 -36.78 18.24
N VAL A 319 -9.02 -36.12 18.97
CA VAL A 319 -10.45 -36.12 18.65
C VAL A 319 -11.01 -34.71 18.76
N ASP A 320 -11.81 -34.31 17.77
CA ASP A 320 -12.58 -33.08 17.81
C ASP A 320 -13.92 -33.37 18.50
N CYS A 321 -14.20 -32.61 19.55
CA CYS A 321 -15.43 -32.71 20.33
C CYS A 321 -16.48 -31.77 19.74
N LEU A 322 -17.60 -32.34 19.32
CA LEU A 322 -18.70 -31.60 18.74
C LEU A 322 -19.73 -31.18 19.80
N GLU A 323 -20.34 -30.02 19.60
CA GLU A 323 -21.45 -29.53 20.42
C GLU A 323 -22.74 -30.31 20.10
N ALA A 324 -23.46 -30.76 21.13
CA ALA A 324 -24.77 -31.38 20.96
C ALA A 324 -25.79 -30.30 20.55
N SER A 325 -26.38 -30.46 19.37
CA SER A 325 -27.48 -29.61 18.89
C SER A 325 -28.77 -29.98 19.61
N ASP A 326 -29.41 -29.02 20.28
CA ASP A 326 -30.78 -29.14 20.83
C ASP A 326 -31.87 -28.91 19.75
N GLY A 327 -31.53 -28.96 18.45
CA GLY A 327 -32.43 -28.65 17.33
C GLY A 327 -33.26 -29.85 16.83
N ALA A 328 -34.53 -29.58 16.49
CA ALA A 328 -35.47 -30.56 15.93
C ALA A 328 -34.95 -31.23 14.63
N PRO A 329 -35.31 -32.51 14.37
CA PRO A 329 -34.79 -33.27 13.24
C PRO A 329 -35.27 -32.65 11.91
N GLY A 330 -34.34 -32.13 11.11
CA GLY A 330 -34.62 -31.55 9.79
C GLY A 330 -33.66 -30.44 9.34
N GLN A 331 -32.88 -29.85 10.26
CA GLN A 331 -31.68 -29.07 9.92
C GLN A 331 -30.52 -30.06 9.82
N GLY A 332 -29.70 -29.98 8.77
CA GLY A 332 -28.51 -30.84 8.64
C GLY A 332 -27.70 -30.83 9.93
N GLU A 333 -27.25 -32.00 10.39
CA GLU A 333 -26.42 -32.15 11.60
C GLU A 333 -25.04 -31.49 11.38
N GLU A 334 -25.01 -30.17 11.41
CA GLU A 334 -23.80 -29.36 11.47
C GLU A 334 -23.50 -29.10 12.94
N SER A 335 -22.77 -30.01 13.58
CA SER A 335 -22.32 -29.80 14.94
C SER A 335 -21.07 -28.92 14.93
N ALA A 336 -21.11 -27.79 15.64
CA ALA A 336 -19.95 -26.94 15.84
C ALA A 336 -18.86 -27.67 16.64
N ILE A 337 -17.59 -27.52 16.26
CA ILE A 337 -16.47 -28.05 17.05
C ILE A 337 -16.30 -27.19 18.32
N LEU A 338 -16.49 -27.81 19.49
CA LEU A 338 -16.30 -27.18 20.80
C LEU A 338 -14.82 -27.08 21.18
N GLY A 339 -13.99 -28.02 20.72
CA GLY A 339 -12.56 -28.09 20.98
C GLY A 339 -11.96 -29.44 20.61
N LYS A 340 -10.65 -29.59 20.79
CA LYS A 340 -9.86 -30.78 20.47
C LYS A 340 -9.33 -31.42 21.75
N ILE A 341 -9.34 -32.75 21.82
CA ILE A 341 -8.70 -33.51 22.90
C ILE A 341 -7.62 -34.40 22.30
N LEU A 342 -6.39 -34.14 22.73
CA LEU A 342 -5.20 -34.90 22.40
C LEU A 342 -4.88 -35.87 23.53
N VAL A 343 -4.54 -37.11 23.19
CA VAL A 343 -4.27 -38.17 24.16
C VAL A 343 -2.91 -38.81 23.88
N ARG A 344 -2.11 -38.99 24.94
CA ARG A 344 -0.83 -39.70 24.94
C ARG A 344 -0.79 -40.73 26.05
N GLU A 345 0.25 -41.54 26.08
CA GLU A 345 0.43 -42.46 27.20
C GLU A 345 0.62 -41.68 28.52
N GLY A 346 -0.23 -41.96 29.51
CA GLY A 346 -0.20 -41.31 30.81
C GLY A 346 -0.63 -39.83 30.83
N GLY A 347 -1.19 -39.27 29.75
CA GLY A 347 -1.61 -37.87 29.74
C GLY A 347 -2.58 -37.46 28.64
N SER A 348 -3.21 -36.30 28.83
CA SER A 348 -4.14 -35.70 27.88
C SER A 348 -3.94 -34.19 27.83
N ARG A 349 -4.28 -33.59 26.68
CA ARG A 349 -4.41 -32.15 26.53
C ARG A 349 -5.76 -31.84 25.93
N VAL A 350 -6.44 -30.86 26.51
CA VAL A 350 -7.73 -30.33 26.04
C VAL A 350 -7.47 -28.93 25.53
N GLU A 351 -7.88 -28.66 24.29
CA GLU A 351 -7.68 -27.39 23.60
C GLU A 351 -9.02 -26.86 23.07
N ALA A 352 -9.26 -25.56 23.20
CA ALA A 352 -10.44 -24.92 22.64
C ALA A 352 -10.20 -23.42 22.38
N PHE A 353 -10.95 -22.87 21.43
CA PHE A 353 -10.99 -21.43 21.17
C PHE A 353 -12.12 -20.78 21.97
N GLY A 354 -11.77 -19.80 22.80
CA GLY A 354 -12.65 -19.11 23.73
C GLY A 354 -12.58 -19.66 25.17
N VAL A 355 -12.78 -18.78 26.14
CA VAL A 355 -12.84 -19.09 27.58
C VAL A 355 -14.03 -20.01 27.87
N ASP A 356 -15.19 -19.73 27.28
CA ASP A 356 -16.39 -20.51 27.56
C ASP A 356 -16.34 -21.92 26.95
N PRO A 357 -15.99 -22.10 25.65
CA PRO A 357 -15.73 -23.42 25.09
C PRO A 357 -14.68 -24.21 25.88
N THR A 358 -13.56 -23.58 26.25
CA THR A 358 -12.52 -24.19 27.10
C THR A 358 -13.08 -24.66 28.44
N ARG A 359 -13.89 -23.83 29.11
CA ARG A 359 -14.52 -24.18 30.39
C ARG A 359 -15.47 -25.37 30.24
N ARG A 360 -16.29 -25.38 29.19
CA ARG A 360 -17.29 -26.42 28.91
C ARG A 360 -16.63 -27.76 28.59
N ILE A 361 -15.68 -27.80 27.66
CA ILE A 361 -14.98 -29.03 27.30
C ILE A 361 -14.19 -29.59 28.48
N ARG A 362 -13.56 -28.72 29.28
CA ARG A 362 -12.86 -29.09 30.51
C ARG A 362 -13.79 -29.71 31.55
N ALA A 363 -14.88 -29.03 31.88
CA ALA A 363 -15.81 -29.48 32.92
C ALA A 363 -16.34 -30.88 32.59
N GLU A 364 -16.64 -31.11 31.32
CA GLU A 364 -17.17 -32.38 30.86
C GLU A 364 -16.09 -33.47 30.77
N PHE A 365 -14.88 -33.12 30.35
CA PHE A 365 -13.73 -34.03 30.40
C PHE A 365 -13.45 -34.49 31.84
N GLU A 366 -13.38 -33.57 32.80
CA GLU A 366 -13.15 -33.88 34.22
C GLU A 366 -14.30 -34.73 34.80
N ARG A 367 -15.56 -34.44 34.41
CA ARG A 367 -16.73 -35.22 34.82
C ARG A 367 -16.67 -36.67 34.34
N VAL A 368 -16.23 -36.89 33.09
CA VAL A 368 -16.18 -38.21 32.45
C VAL A 368 -14.97 -39.02 32.94
N MET A 369 -13.85 -38.35 33.17
CA MET A 369 -12.61 -39.02 33.57
C MET A 369 -12.53 -39.27 35.08
N GLY A 370 -13.15 -38.42 35.90
CA GLY A 370 -13.20 -38.59 37.35
C GLY A 370 -11.81 -38.69 37.97
N GLU A 371 -11.58 -39.69 38.82
CA GLU A 371 -10.31 -39.90 39.52
C GLU A 371 -9.15 -40.31 38.59
N ASP A 372 -9.45 -40.74 37.37
CA ASP A 372 -8.45 -41.15 36.37
C ASP A 372 -7.79 -39.96 35.66
N ALA A 373 -8.26 -38.72 35.86
CA ALA A 373 -7.61 -37.52 35.35
C ALA A 373 -7.12 -36.62 36.51
N ARG A 374 -5.83 -36.32 36.52
CA ARG A 374 -5.24 -35.34 37.45
C ARG A 374 -4.83 -34.09 36.69
N PHE A 375 -5.39 -32.96 37.08
CA PHE A 375 -5.03 -31.66 36.51
C PHE A 375 -3.53 -31.36 36.71
N VAL A 376 -2.87 -30.90 35.65
CA VAL A 376 -1.45 -30.51 35.68
C VAL A 376 -1.33 -29.00 35.56
N SER A 377 -1.87 -28.42 34.50
CA SER A 377 -1.75 -26.99 34.23
C SER A 377 -2.85 -26.50 33.30
N GLN A 378 -3.17 -25.21 33.40
CA GLN A 378 -4.03 -24.51 32.46
C GLN A 378 -3.30 -23.26 31.97
N ARG A 379 -3.37 -23.03 30.67
CA ARG A 379 -2.90 -21.84 29.99
C ARG A 379 -4.04 -21.27 29.16
N LEU A 380 -4.23 -19.96 29.22
CA LEU A 380 -5.15 -19.22 28.36
C LEU A 380 -4.29 -18.20 27.62
N ASP A 381 -4.02 -18.49 26.36
CA ASP A 381 -3.25 -17.60 25.50
C ASP A 381 -4.18 -16.58 24.86
N ASP A 382 -3.95 -15.31 25.13
CA ASP A 382 -4.69 -14.21 24.53
C ASP A 382 -4.18 -13.96 23.11
N LEU A 383 -4.88 -14.49 22.11
CA LEU A 383 -4.53 -14.34 20.71
C LEU A 383 -4.86 -12.94 20.19
N SER A 384 -5.66 -12.14 20.90
CA SER A 384 -5.92 -10.74 20.50
C SER A 384 -4.62 -9.93 20.36
N ARG A 385 -3.58 -10.26 21.14
CA ARG A 385 -2.26 -9.63 21.07
C ARG A 385 -1.43 -10.06 19.86
N ARG A 386 -1.76 -11.20 19.24
CA ARG A 386 -1.10 -11.71 18.03
C ARG A 386 -1.84 -11.27 16.76
N ILE A 387 -3.14 -11.00 16.87
CA ILE A 387 -3.91 -10.30 15.84
C ILE A 387 -3.37 -8.87 15.83
N ARG A 388 -2.50 -8.55 14.86
CA ARG A 388 -1.98 -7.20 14.64
C ARG A 388 -3.14 -6.28 14.23
N VAL A 389 -3.89 -5.75 15.19
CA VAL A 389 -4.53 -4.45 14.97
C VAL A 389 -3.48 -3.44 15.35
N PRO A 390 -2.98 -2.60 14.41
CA PRO A 390 -2.08 -1.51 14.76
C PRO A 390 -2.71 -0.71 15.90
N ASP A 391 -2.07 -0.71 17.07
CA ASP A 391 -2.56 -0.08 18.29
C ASP A 391 -2.34 1.44 18.19
N MET A 392 -2.97 2.04 17.19
CA MET A 392 -3.01 3.47 16.94
C MET A 392 -4.28 4.00 17.60
N PRO A 393 -4.19 5.02 18.47
CA PRO A 393 -5.38 5.63 19.06
C PRO A 393 -6.30 6.13 17.94
N SER A 394 -7.49 5.52 17.82
CA SER A 394 -8.52 6.01 16.92
C SER A 394 -9.11 7.26 17.53
N ASP A 395 -9.01 8.40 16.84
CA ASP A 395 -9.69 9.63 17.23
C ASP A 395 -11.21 9.40 17.19
N PRO A 396 -11.93 9.40 18.33
CA PRO A 396 -13.35 9.14 18.36
C PRO A 396 -14.17 10.20 17.60
N SER A 397 -13.61 11.39 17.38
CA SER A 397 -14.27 12.45 16.61
C SER A 397 -14.43 12.10 15.13
N LEU A 398 -13.68 11.11 14.63
CA LEU A 398 -13.77 10.60 13.26
C LEU A 398 -14.90 9.59 13.05
N ILE A 399 -15.57 9.11 14.11
CA ILE A 399 -16.50 7.99 14.03
C ILE A 399 -17.95 8.49 14.14
N PRO A 400 -18.76 8.38 13.08
CA PRO A 400 -20.17 8.71 13.17
C PRO A 400 -20.91 7.80 14.16
N PRO A 401 -21.76 8.34 15.06
CA PRO A 401 -22.43 7.53 16.09
C PRO A 401 -23.25 6.36 15.56
N GLY A 402 -23.88 6.50 14.39
CA GLY A 402 -24.65 5.43 13.76
C GLY A 402 -23.80 4.32 13.10
N LEU A 403 -22.49 4.55 12.96
CA LEU A 403 -21.53 3.59 12.41
C LEU A 403 -20.64 2.95 13.48
N ALA A 404 -20.70 3.43 14.72
CA ALA A 404 -20.08 2.75 15.84
C ALA A 404 -20.65 1.33 15.97
N PRO A 405 -19.85 0.34 16.44
CA PRO A 405 -20.34 -1.01 16.63
C PRO A 405 -21.53 -1.01 17.59
N GLY A 406 -22.66 -1.56 17.14
CA GLY A 406 -23.78 -1.84 18.02
C GLY A 406 -23.42 -2.93 19.04
N PRO A 407 -24.14 -3.04 20.17
CA PRO A 407 -24.01 -4.16 21.08
C PRO A 407 -24.39 -5.44 20.32
N SER A 408 -23.38 -6.17 19.85
CA SER A 408 -23.60 -7.44 19.17
C SER A 408 -23.94 -8.47 20.25
N GLU A 409 -25.23 -8.76 20.43
CA GLU A 409 -25.72 -9.74 21.43
C GLU A 409 -25.31 -11.19 21.11
N ARG A 410 -24.69 -11.43 19.95
CA ARG A 410 -24.26 -12.76 19.50
C ARG A 410 -22.75 -12.76 19.31
N GLY A 411 -22.05 -13.42 20.22
CA GLY A 411 -20.64 -13.73 20.05
C GLY A 411 -20.44 -14.43 18.70
N LEU A 412 -19.54 -13.88 17.87
CA LEU A 412 -19.11 -14.55 16.65
C LEU A 412 -18.16 -15.66 17.08
N HIS A 413 -18.72 -16.85 17.33
CA HIS A 413 -17.89 -18.04 17.49
C HIS A 413 -17.37 -18.43 16.10
N PRO A 414 -16.05 -18.56 15.89
CA PRO A 414 -15.54 -19.18 14.69
C PRO A 414 -16.02 -20.64 14.66
N THR A 415 -17.05 -20.91 13.86
CA THR A 415 -17.54 -22.26 13.63
C THR A 415 -16.57 -22.95 12.69
N PHE A 416 -15.66 -23.74 13.24
CA PHE A 416 -14.82 -24.63 12.44
C PHE A 416 -15.68 -25.81 11.98
N PHE A 417 -15.87 -25.94 10.67
CA PHE A 417 -16.48 -27.12 10.07
C PHE A 417 -15.38 -28.15 9.82
N ALA A 418 -15.57 -29.38 10.29
CA ALA A 418 -14.70 -30.48 9.91
C ALA A 418 -14.95 -30.82 8.44
N LEU A 419 -13.99 -30.49 7.55
CA LEU A 419 -14.02 -30.96 6.18
C LEU A 419 -13.74 -32.49 6.20
N PRO A 420 -14.66 -33.35 5.74
CA PRO A 420 -14.28 -34.69 5.36
C PRO A 420 -13.35 -34.54 4.15
N ASN A 421 -12.06 -34.79 4.36
CA ASN A 421 -11.09 -34.88 3.27
C ASN A 421 -10.89 -36.38 2.94
N PRO A 422 -11.69 -36.96 2.02
CA PRO A 422 -11.39 -38.30 1.54
C PRO A 422 -10.01 -38.30 0.88
N ALA A 423 -9.16 -39.24 1.29
CA ALA A 423 -7.77 -39.33 0.83
C ALA A 423 -7.69 -39.28 -0.70
N GLY A 424 -7.04 -38.24 -1.23
CA GLY A 424 -6.81 -38.06 -2.67
C GLY A 424 -7.66 -36.98 -3.36
N THR A 425 -8.44 -36.20 -2.61
CA THR A 425 -9.22 -35.07 -3.15
C THR A 425 -8.45 -33.76 -2.98
N ASP A 426 -8.46 -32.90 -4.00
CA ASP A 426 -7.89 -31.56 -3.90
C ASP A 426 -8.68 -30.71 -2.87
N PRO A 427 -8.03 -30.11 -1.86
CA PRO A 427 -8.69 -29.27 -0.86
C PRO A 427 -9.50 -28.13 -1.48
N GLY A 428 -9.03 -27.54 -2.59
CA GLY A 428 -9.72 -26.48 -3.31
C GLY A 428 -11.08 -26.94 -3.87
N GLN A 429 -11.10 -28.08 -4.56
CA GLN A 429 -12.32 -28.67 -5.11
C GLN A 429 -13.34 -29.04 -4.02
N THR A 430 -12.88 -29.60 -2.89
CA THR A 430 -13.76 -29.97 -1.77
C THR A 430 -14.44 -28.75 -1.16
N LEU A 431 -13.69 -27.64 -1.00
CA LEU A 431 -14.23 -26.37 -0.50
C LEU A 431 -15.26 -25.78 -1.47
N SER A 432 -14.97 -25.76 -2.78
CA SER A 432 -15.91 -25.24 -3.79
C SER A 432 -17.23 -26.02 -3.84
N GLU A 433 -17.19 -27.35 -3.71
CA GLU A 433 -18.41 -28.16 -3.65
C GLU A 433 -19.26 -27.86 -2.41
N MET A 434 -18.60 -27.65 -1.26
CA MET A 434 -19.28 -27.27 -0.03
C MET A 434 -19.89 -25.87 -0.10
N VAL A 435 -19.17 -24.88 -0.62
CA VAL A 435 -19.70 -23.51 -0.81
C VAL A 435 -20.93 -23.55 -1.71
N ARG A 436 -20.89 -24.29 -2.82
CA ARG A 436 -22.05 -24.47 -3.71
C ARG A 436 -23.23 -25.13 -3.00
N ARG A 437 -22.98 -26.13 -2.14
CA ARG A 437 -24.04 -26.76 -1.35
C ARG A 437 -24.66 -25.78 -0.36
N PHE A 438 -23.82 -25.05 0.38
CA PHE A 438 -24.26 -24.03 1.33
C PHE A 438 -25.08 -22.93 0.64
N ASP A 439 -24.65 -22.48 -0.54
CA ASP A 439 -25.39 -21.49 -1.34
C ASP A 439 -26.78 -22.01 -1.77
N ARG A 440 -26.90 -23.29 -2.12
CA ARG A 440 -28.20 -23.91 -2.44
C ARG A 440 -29.10 -23.96 -1.21
N GLU A 441 -28.59 -24.46 -0.09
CA GLU A 441 -29.34 -24.57 1.16
C GLU A 441 -29.76 -23.19 1.68
N TRP A 442 -28.92 -22.16 1.50
CA TRP A 442 -29.24 -20.79 1.87
C TRP A 442 -30.46 -20.24 1.12
N MET A 443 -30.64 -20.57 -0.16
CA MET A 443 -31.79 -20.08 -0.94
C MET A 443 -33.14 -20.58 -0.43
N ASP A 444 -33.15 -21.73 0.25
CA ASP A 444 -34.34 -22.37 0.80
C ASP A 444 -34.46 -22.17 2.32
N SER A 445 -33.47 -21.52 2.95
CA SER A 445 -33.43 -21.26 4.39
C SER A 445 -33.93 -19.87 4.75
N ALA A 446 -34.53 -19.74 5.94
CA ALA A 446 -34.98 -18.46 6.48
C ALA A 446 -33.79 -17.54 6.77
N VAL A 447 -33.79 -16.33 6.22
CA VAL A 447 -32.71 -15.35 6.41
C VAL A 447 -33.19 -14.21 7.29
N PRO A 448 -32.56 -13.94 8.45
CA PRO A 448 -32.98 -12.87 9.36
C PRO A 448 -33.03 -11.48 8.71
N ALA A 449 -32.06 -11.17 7.84
CA ALA A 449 -32.02 -9.90 7.09
C ALA A 449 -33.19 -9.75 6.11
N LEU A 450 -33.85 -10.85 5.74
CA LEU A 450 -35.05 -10.88 4.90
C LEU A 450 -36.31 -11.12 5.74
N GLU A 451 -36.29 -10.68 7.01
CA GLU A 451 -37.41 -10.83 7.96
C GLU A 451 -37.81 -12.30 8.21
N GLY A 452 -36.84 -13.21 8.09
CA GLY A 452 -37.07 -14.65 8.24
C GLY A 452 -37.64 -15.33 6.99
N GLU A 453 -37.83 -14.60 5.89
CA GLU A 453 -38.19 -15.21 4.61
C GLU A 453 -36.97 -15.83 3.92
N THR A 454 -37.26 -16.77 3.02
CA THR A 454 -36.26 -17.40 2.15
C THR A 454 -35.89 -16.46 1.00
N PRO A 455 -34.65 -16.49 0.47
CA PRO A 455 -34.24 -15.76 -0.73
C PRO A 455 -35.21 -15.88 -1.91
N ARG A 456 -35.74 -17.08 -2.19
CA ARG A 456 -36.71 -17.27 -3.30
C ARG A 456 -37.99 -16.48 -3.14
N LYS A 457 -38.54 -16.45 -1.93
CA LYS A 457 -39.73 -15.64 -1.62
C LYS A 457 -39.42 -14.15 -1.65
N ALA A 458 -38.29 -13.75 -1.07
CA ALA A 458 -37.85 -12.36 -1.09
C ALA A 458 -37.61 -11.83 -2.50
N ALA A 459 -37.22 -12.68 -3.46
CA ALA A 459 -37.05 -12.29 -4.86
C ALA A 459 -38.37 -11.83 -5.52
N LEU A 460 -39.51 -12.37 -5.04
CA LEU A 460 -40.85 -12.04 -5.52
C LEU A 460 -41.50 -10.88 -4.75
N ASP A 461 -40.97 -10.51 -3.58
CA ASP A 461 -41.46 -9.39 -2.77
C ASP A 461 -40.70 -8.10 -3.14
N PRO A 462 -41.34 -7.08 -3.76
CA PRO A 462 -40.69 -5.82 -4.12
C PRO A 462 -40.03 -5.09 -2.95
N ARG A 463 -40.50 -5.31 -1.72
CA ARG A 463 -39.96 -4.67 -0.52
C ARG A 463 -38.66 -5.33 -0.05
N LEU A 464 -38.57 -6.65 -0.17
CA LEU A 464 -37.39 -7.43 0.25
C LEU A 464 -36.36 -7.59 -0.88
N ARG A 465 -36.78 -7.45 -2.14
CA ARG A 465 -35.90 -7.60 -3.31
C ARG A 465 -34.64 -6.73 -3.25
N PRO A 466 -34.68 -5.43 -2.86
CA PRO A 466 -33.46 -4.62 -2.73
C PRO A 466 -32.48 -5.19 -1.69
N ILE A 467 -32.99 -5.68 -0.56
CA ILE A 467 -32.18 -6.31 0.49
C ILE A 467 -31.57 -7.61 -0.03
N LEU A 468 -32.36 -8.43 -0.73
CA LEU A 468 -31.87 -9.65 -1.37
C LEU A 468 -30.78 -9.37 -2.40
N VAL A 469 -30.98 -8.37 -3.27
CA VAL A 469 -29.98 -7.94 -4.27
C VAL A 469 -28.66 -7.59 -3.57
N ARG A 470 -28.70 -6.85 -2.46
CA ARG A 470 -27.51 -6.51 -1.68
C ARG A 470 -26.80 -7.77 -1.13
N LEU A 471 -27.55 -8.73 -0.59
CA LEU A 471 -26.99 -9.98 -0.07
C LEU A 471 -26.33 -10.82 -1.17
N VAL A 472 -26.95 -10.88 -2.36
CA VAL A 472 -26.40 -11.63 -3.50
C VAL A 472 -25.17 -10.93 -4.08
N LYS A 473 -25.18 -9.60 -4.19
CA LYS A 473 -23.99 -8.82 -4.56
C LYS A 473 -22.81 -9.10 -3.63
N ASP A 474 -23.04 -9.12 -2.32
CA ASP A 474 -21.99 -9.40 -1.34
C ASP A 474 -21.42 -10.82 -1.47
N ARG A 475 -22.27 -11.82 -1.74
CA ARG A 475 -21.82 -13.19 -2.05
C ARG A 475 -20.94 -13.25 -3.29
N ILE A 476 -21.36 -12.59 -4.39
CA ILE A 476 -20.59 -12.52 -5.63
C ILE A 476 -19.24 -11.83 -5.38
N ARG A 477 -19.25 -10.69 -4.69
CA ARG A 477 -18.05 -9.93 -4.33
C ARG A 477 -17.05 -10.78 -3.54
N ARG A 478 -17.52 -11.53 -2.52
CA ARG A 478 -16.65 -12.40 -1.71
C ARG A 478 -16.06 -13.56 -2.50
N ALA A 479 -16.77 -14.12 -3.47
CA ALA A 479 -16.23 -15.16 -4.33
C ALA A 479 -15.16 -14.60 -5.28
N ASP A 480 -15.44 -13.45 -5.89
CA ASP A 480 -14.46 -12.76 -6.76
C ASP A 480 -13.19 -12.38 -5.98
N LEU A 481 -13.30 -11.93 -4.72
CA LEU A 481 -12.14 -11.66 -3.85
C LEU A 481 -11.35 -12.93 -3.52
N ARG A 482 -12.02 -14.03 -3.13
CA ARG A 482 -11.33 -15.32 -2.91
C ARG A 482 -10.62 -15.81 -4.16
N ASN A 483 -11.21 -15.62 -5.34
CA ASN A 483 -10.57 -15.99 -6.60
C ASN A 483 -9.30 -15.16 -6.85
N LEU A 484 -9.31 -13.86 -6.50
CA LEU A 484 -8.12 -13.01 -6.57
C LEU A 484 -7.03 -13.44 -5.58
N GLU A 485 -7.41 -13.87 -4.37
CA GLU A 485 -6.46 -14.35 -3.35
C GLU A 485 -5.88 -15.73 -3.69
N THR A 486 -6.69 -16.63 -4.27
CA THR A 486 -6.32 -18.05 -4.43
C THR A 486 -6.01 -18.48 -5.86
N GLY A 487 -6.22 -17.59 -6.85
CA GLY A 487 -6.21 -17.95 -8.28
C GLY A 487 -7.39 -18.83 -8.71
N GLY A 488 -8.47 -18.86 -7.91
CA GLY A 488 -9.66 -19.67 -8.18
C GLY A 488 -10.53 -19.16 -9.34
N GLU A 489 -11.45 -20.00 -9.81
CA GLU A 489 -12.41 -19.68 -10.89
C GLU A 489 -13.88 -19.84 -10.44
N GLU A 490 -14.16 -19.66 -9.15
CA GLU A 490 -15.52 -19.84 -8.62
C GLU A 490 -16.46 -18.72 -9.12
N ASP A 491 -17.55 -19.08 -9.80
CA ASP A 491 -18.57 -18.11 -10.22
C ASP A 491 -19.94 -18.38 -9.54
N PRO A 492 -20.36 -17.56 -8.55
CA PRO A 492 -21.67 -17.68 -7.91
C PRO A 492 -22.79 -16.95 -8.68
N SER A 493 -22.58 -16.52 -9.93
CA SER A 493 -23.61 -15.82 -10.72
C SER A 493 -24.88 -16.65 -10.96
N TRP A 494 -24.78 -17.96 -10.88
CA TRP A 494 -25.92 -18.87 -11.01
C TRP A 494 -27.00 -18.59 -9.95
N THR A 495 -26.61 -18.15 -8.74
CA THR A 495 -27.54 -17.81 -7.65
C THR A 495 -28.42 -16.61 -8.02
N ALA A 496 -27.83 -15.60 -8.66
CA ALA A 496 -28.57 -14.44 -9.16
C ALA A 496 -29.52 -14.82 -10.32
N GLN A 497 -29.07 -15.68 -11.22
CA GLN A 497 -29.88 -16.18 -12.34
C GLN A 497 -31.09 -16.96 -11.84
N GLU A 498 -30.88 -17.85 -10.87
CA GLU A 498 -31.94 -18.71 -10.32
C GLU A 498 -32.99 -17.92 -9.53
N LEU A 499 -32.56 -16.88 -8.80
CA LEU A 499 -33.47 -15.97 -8.10
C LEU A 499 -34.14 -14.94 -9.03
N GLY A 500 -33.84 -14.95 -10.33
CA GLY A 500 -34.41 -14.00 -11.30
C GLY A 500 -33.95 -12.55 -11.07
N LEU A 501 -32.74 -12.36 -10.55
CA LEU A 501 -32.14 -11.05 -10.25
C LEU A 501 -31.34 -10.54 -11.46
N HIS A 502 -32.01 -10.39 -12.61
CA HIS A 502 -31.40 -10.03 -13.89
C HIS A 502 -30.61 -8.70 -13.84
N GLU A 503 -30.93 -7.81 -12.91
CA GLU A 503 -30.25 -6.53 -12.68
C GLU A 503 -28.80 -6.66 -12.15
N ILE A 504 -28.40 -7.86 -11.71
CA ILE A 504 -27.06 -8.15 -11.19
C ILE A 504 -26.39 -9.35 -11.88
N VAL A 505 -26.91 -9.80 -13.02
CA VAL A 505 -26.26 -10.86 -13.80
C VAL A 505 -25.24 -10.23 -14.74
N PHE A 506 -23.96 -10.34 -14.35
CA PHE A 506 -22.81 -9.90 -15.15
C PHE A 506 -21.87 -11.09 -15.38
N PRO A 507 -21.11 -11.11 -16.48
CA PRO A 507 -20.13 -12.18 -16.71
C PRO A 507 -19.10 -12.20 -15.56
N PRO A 508 -18.54 -13.38 -15.21
CA PRO A 508 -17.45 -13.46 -14.27
C PRO A 508 -16.24 -12.64 -14.77
N PRO A 509 -15.40 -12.13 -13.86
CA PRO A 509 -14.15 -11.49 -14.27
C PRO A 509 -13.31 -12.44 -15.11
N PRO A 510 -12.51 -11.93 -16.07
CA PRO A 510 -11.51 -12.76 -16.74
C PRO A 510 -10.52 -13.33 -15.71
N PRO A 511 -9.88 -14.48 -16.00
CA PRO A 511 -8.79 -14.98 -15.18
C PRO A 511 -7.72 -13.90 -15.00
N ARG A 512 -7.29 -13.70 -13.76
CA ARG A 512 -6.28 -12.72 -13.38
C ARG A 512 -5.22 -13.44 -12.54
N ALA A 513 -3.99 -12.96 -12.63
CA ALA A 513 -2.95 -13.41 -11.69
C ALA A 513 -3.45 -13.13 -10.26
N PRO A 514 -3.13 -14.01 -9.29
CA PRO A 514 -3.38 -13.69 -7.90
C PRO A 514 -2.80 -12.31 -7.60
N VAL A 515 -3.51 -11.52 -6.80
CA VAL A 515 -2.88 -10.35 -6.23
C VAL A 515 -1.86 -10.91 -5.26
N GLU A 516 -0.59 -10.85 -5.62
CA GLU A 516 0.48 -11.01 -4.65
C GLU A 516 0.19 -9.92 -3.62
N GLU A 517 -0.27 -10.32 -2.43
CA GLU A 517 -0.01 -9.47 -1.27
C GLU A 517 1.48 -9.25 -1.34
N GLU A 518 1.93 -7.99 -1.42
CA GLU A 518 3.28 -7.64 -1.03
C GLU A 518 3.38 -8.06 0.45
N GLU A 519 3.58 -9.37 0.67
CA GLU A 519 4.35 -9.82 1.80
C GLU A 519 5.61 -8.97 1.70
N GLU A 520 5.93 -8.25 2.76
CA GLU A 520 7.30 -7.82 3.05
C GLU A 520 8.16 -9.11 3.07
N ASP A 521 8.41 -9.69 1.89
CA ASP A 521 9.25 -10.85 1.66
C ASP A 521 10.60 -10.29 1.21
N ASP A 522 11.37 -9.94 2.23
CA ASP A 522 12.78 -9.64 2.16
C ASP A 522 13.52 -10.85 1.54
N GLY A 523 13.58 -10.92 0.20
CA GLY A 523 14.70 -11.56 -0.49
C GLY A 523 14.44 -12.59 -1.58
N ALA A 524 13.31 -12.60 -2.30
CA ALA A 524 13.11 -13.64 -3.32
C ALA A 524 12.38 -13.25 -4.62
N LEU A 525 12.52 -12.02 -5.13
CA LEU A 525 12.14 -11.69 -6.52
C LEU A 525 13.20 -10.75 -7.12
N GLN A 526 14.29 -11.33 -7.64
CA GLN A 526 15.33 -10.58 -8.34
C GLN A 526 15.63 -11.10 -9.75
N ASP A 527 14.87 -12.06 -10.25
CA ASP A 527 15.09 -12.60 -11.58
C ASP A 527 13.82 -12.49 -12.43
N GLU A 528 13.93 -11.69 -13.49
CA GLU A 528 13.08 -11.63 -14.70
C GLU A 528 12.00 -10.53 -14.81
N ILE A 529 12.38 -9.24 -14.76
CA ILE A 529 11.91 -8.23 -15.73
C ILE A 529 13.09 -7.34 -16.15
N GLU A 530 13.34 -7.24 -17.46
CA GLU A 530 14.44 -6.48 -18.08
C GLU A 530 14.29 -4.96 -17.82
N GLU A 531 15.17 -4.47 -16.95
CA GLU A 531 15.99 -3.24 -17.01
C GLU A 531 15.74 -2.30 -18.21
N GLU A 532 15.14 -1.11 -17.96
CA GLU A 532 15.67 0.18 -18.46
C GLU A 532 14.84 1.42 -18.06
N GLU A 533 13.67 1.32 -17.39
CA GLU A 533 12.89 2.51 -16.98
C GLU A 533 12.44 2.57 -15.50
N GLU A 534 12.76 1.56 -14.67
CA GLU A 534 12.41 1.52 -13.23
C GLU A 534 13.47 2.12 -12.28
N ASP A 535 14.69 2.39 -12.75
CA ASP A 535 15.83 2.78 -11.91
C ASP A 535 15.67 4.08 -11.10
N ALA A 536 14.77 4.98 -11.50
CA ALA A 536 14.59 6.27 -10.81
C ALA A 536 13.56 6.21 -9.67
N PHE A 537 12.57 5.31 -9.76
CA PHE A 537 11.45 5.24 -8.82
C PHE A 537 11.62 4.10 -7.79
N ASP A 538 12.23 2.98 -8.19
CA ASP A 538 12.64 1.93 -7.23
C ASP A 538 13.86 2.32 -6.40
N GLY A 539 14.78 3.10 -6.97
CA GLY A 539 15.83 3.76 -6.21
C GLY A 539 15.30 4.75 -5.16
N PHE A 540 14.08 5.27 -5.35
CA PHE A 540 13.39 6.17 -4.43
C PHE A 540 12.72 5.42 -3.27
N LEU A 541 12.04 4.30 -3.54
CA LEU A 541 11.37 3.48 -2.53
C LEU A 541 12.36 2.65 -1.68
N GLY A 542 13.41 2.08 -2.29
CA GLY A 542 14.46 1.36 -1.55
C GLY A 542 15.28 2.26 -0.62
N LEU A 543 15.36 3.57 -0.89
CA LEU A 543 15.98 4.54 0.02
C LEU A 543 15.04 4.97 1.17
N LEU A 544 13.73 4.90 0.96
CA LEU A 544 12.67 5.21 1.94
C LEU A 544 12.49 4.09 2.97
N GLU A 545 12.62 2.81 2.60
CA GLU A 545 12.60 1.69 3.55
C GLU A 545 13.75 1.74 4.58
N MET A 546 14.87 2.34 4.21
CA MET A 546 16.04 2.49 5.08
C MET A 546 15.89 3.62 6.12
N MET A 547 14.74 4.30 6.17
CA MET A 547 14.40 5.37 7.11
C MET A 547 13.58 4.88 8.33
N SER A 548 13.65 3.59 8.64
CA SER A 548 13.09 3.01 9.87
C SER A 548 13.53 3.81 11.11
N PRO A 549 12.63 4.09 12.08
CA PRO A 549 13.02 4.75 13.32
C PRO A 549 14.12 3.94 14.02
N PRO A 550 15.12 4.61 14.64
CA PRO A 550 16.26 3.92 15.24
C PRO A 550 15.78 2.81 16.17
N ASP A 551 16.41 1.63 16.08
CA ASP A 551 16.13 0.56 17.01
C ASP A 551 16.47 1.05 18.43
N ARG A 552 15.41 1.37 19.18
CA ARG A 552 15.51 1.92 20.54
C ARG A 552 16.08 0.92 21.54
N THR A 553 16.25 -0.35 21.14
CA THR A 553 16.91 -1.37 21.97
C THR A 553 18.44 -1.29 21.90
N LEU A 554 19.01 -0.59 20.90
CA LEU A 554 20.45 -0.41 20.78
C LEU A 554 20.99 0.62 21.79
N PRO A 555 22.18 0.39 22.37
CA PRO A 555 22.85 1.37 23.22
C PRO A 555 23.24 2.63 22.41
N PRO A 556 23.26 3.82 23.02
CA PRO A 556 23.73 5.04 22.34
C PRO A 556 25.19 4.91 21.90
N ALA A 557 25.50 5.55 20.78
CA ALA A 557 26.86 5.68 20.27
C ALA A 557 27.81 6.24 21.35
N PRO A 558 29.08 5.81 21.37
CA PRO A 558 30.06 6.32 22.33
C PRO A 558 30.35 7.81 22.08
N GLY A 559 30.70 8.53 23.14
CA GLY A 559 31.07 9.94 23.04
C GLY A 559 32.29 10.15 22.13
N TRP A 560 32.29 11.25 21.38
CA TRP A 560 33.30 11.53 20.36
C TRP A 560 34.48 12.35 20.92
N PRO A 561 35.75 12.08 20.52
CA PRO A 561 36.89 12.89 20.95
C PRO A 561 36.75 14.35 20.53
N SER A 562 37.28 15.26 21.35
CA SER A 562 37.31 16.71 21.05
C SER A 562 38.33 17.09 19.99
N ALA A 563 39.37 16.27 19.81
CA ALA A 563 40.37 16.44 18.77
C ALA A 563 39.93 15.73 17.48
N PRO A 564 40.21 16.32 16.29
CA PRO A 564 39.98 15.65 15.01
C PRO A 564 40.81 14.36 14.89
N LEU A 565 40.26 13.35 14.19
CA LEU A 565 41.01 12.13 13.89
C LEU A 565 42.15 12.42 12.91
N ALA A 566 43.29 11.76 13.12
CA ALA A 566 44.39 11.78 12.15
C ALA A 566 43.95 11.10 10.84
N LEU A 567 44.47 11.54 9.70
CA LEU A 567 44.12 10.99 8.39
C LEU A 567 44.36 9.48 8.32
N GLU A 568 45.50 9.02 8.86
CA GLU A 568 45.85 7.60 8.94
C GLU A 568 44.84 6.81 9.77
N GLU A 569 44.35 7.37 10.87
CA GLU A 569 43.34 6.72 11.72
C GLU A 569 42.00 6.60 10.99
N VAL A 570 41.58 7.63 10.24
CA VAL A 570 40.35 7.53 9.43
C VAL A 570 40.50 6.48 8.34
N GLN A 571 41.64 6.43 7.66
CA GLN A 571 41.91 5.45 6.62
C GLN A 571 41.88 4.01 7.17
N ASP A 572 42.45 3.78 8.36
CA ASP A 572 42.41 2.47 9.02
C ASP A 572 40.97 2.05 9.36
N ARG A 573 40.13 2.99 9.83
CA ARG A 573 38.71 2.73 10.13
C ARG A 573 37.91 2.45 8.86
N LEU A 574 38.08 3.23 7.79
CA LEU A 574 37.44 2.99 6.50
C LEU A 574 37.87 1.65 5.89
N ALA A 575 39.14 1.28 6.00
CA ALA A 575 39.63 -0.03 5.58
C ALA A 575 39.07 -1.17 6.43
N GLY A 576 38.76 -0.93 7.71
CA GLY A 576 38.00 -1.84 8.57
C GLY A 576 36.58 -2.04 8.04
N MET A 577 35.86 -0.95 7.80
CA MET A 577 34.49 -1.00 7.26
C MET A 577 34.41 -1.72 5.92
N ALA A 578 35.35 -1.48 5.00
CA ALA A 578 35.41 -2.19 3.72
C ALA A 578 35.69 -3.70 3.86
N ARG A 579 36.19 -4.17 5.00
CA ARG A 579 36.31 -5.60 5.32
C ARG A 579 35.06 -6.17 5.99
N ASP A 580 34.42 -5.36 6.82
CA ASP A 580 33.27 -5.76 7.64
C ASP A 580 31.96 -5.77 6.83
N PHE A 581 31.85 -4.90 5.82
CA PHE A 581 30.71 -4.84 4.88
C PHE A 581 31.12 -5.36 3.51
N ARG A 582 30.47 -6.43 3.04
CA ARG A 582 30.80 -7.08 1.76
C ARG A 582 30.12 -6.43 0.56
N ASP A 583 29.00 -5.76 0.77
CA ASP A 583 28.19 -5.08 -0.22
C ASP A 583 27.61 -3.77 0.37
N ALA A 584 27.09 -2.92 -0.53
CA ALA A 584 26.52 -1.63 -0.18
C ALA A 584 25.21 -1.77 0.63
N GLU A 585 24.48 -2.87 0.41
CA GLU A 585 23.22 -3.17 1.07
C GLU A 585 23.43 -3.38 2.58
N ALA A 586 24.38 -4.23 2.98
CA ALA A 586 24.71 -4.47 4.39
C ALA A 586 25.20 -3.20 5.11
N LEU A 587 25.91 -2.31 4.39
CA LEU A 587 26.35 -1.02 4.90
C LEU A 587 25.14 -0.10 5.18
N LEU A 588 24.19 -0.05 4.25
CA LEU A 588 23.02 0.82 4.34
C LEU A 588 21.98 0.30 5.33
N ASP A 589 21.72 -1.01 5.40
CA ASP A 589 20.87 -1.64 6.42
C ASP A 589 21.41 -1.33 7.84
N THR A 590 22.73 -1.38 8.02
CA THR A 590 23.35 -1.02 9.31
C THR A 590 23.17 0.46 9.65
N CYS A 591 23.20 1.35 8.66
CA CYS A 591 22.86 2.78 8.84
C CYS A 591 21.38 2.97 9.21
N GLY A 592 20.48 2.24 8.55
CA GLY A 592 19.04 2.29 8.84
C GLY A 592 18.73 1.86 10.28
N ARG A 593 19.25 0.68 10.70
CA ARG A 593 19.04 0.17 12.08
C ARG A 593 19.57 1.10 13.17
N SER A 594 20.67 1.80 12.89
CA SER A 594 21.25 2.79 13.82
C SER A 594 20.55 4.16 13.78
N GLY A 595 19.59 4.36 12.87
CA GLY A 595 18.77 5.56 12.72
C GLY A 595 19.48 6.72 12.02
N CYS A 596 20.22 6.45 10.95
CA CYS A 596 20.94 7.46 10.18
C CYS A 596 19.99 8.43 9.45
N PRO A 597 19.90 9.72 9.83
CA PRO A 597 19.06 10.68 9.13
C PRO A 597 19.78 11.30 7.92
N LEU A 598 21.10 11.09 7.80
CA LEU A 598 21.94 11.74 6.79
C LEU A 598 21.60 11.32 5.37
N LEU A 599 21.13 10.08 5.18
CA LEU A 599 20.75 9.56 3.87
C LEU A 599 19.48 10.27 3.36
N GLY A 600 18.49 10.47 4.23
CA GLY A 600 17.30 11.28 3.94
C GLY A 600 17.66 12.74 3.63
N TYR A 601 18.57 13.35 4.41
CA TYR A 601 19.00 14.72 4.13
C TYR A 601 19.80 14.87 2.83
N ALA A 602 20.57 13.84 2.45
CA ALA A 602 21.21 13.83 1.14
C ALA A 602 20.15 13.94 0.05
N TYR A 603 19.11 13.13 0.15
CA TYR A 603 18.01 13.12 -0.81
C TYR A 603 17.27 14.47 -0.87
N ASP A 604 16.87 15.02 0.28
CA ASP A 604 16.12 16.28 0.37
C ASP A 604 16.86 17.48 -0.24
N TYR A 605 18.20 17.46 -0.19
CA TYR A 605 19.01 18.62 -0.57
C TYR A 605 19.87 18.41 -1.84
N LEU A 606 19.85 17.23 -2.49
CA LEU A 606 20.64 16.93 -3.71
C LEU A 606 19.93 17.15 -5.06
N ILE A 607 18.63 17.47 -5.11
CA ILE A 607 17.82 17.15 -6.31
C ILE A 607 17.33 18.38 -7.10
N PRO A 608 18.22 19.25 -7.60
CA PRO A 608 18.02 19.56 -9.01
C PRO A 608 19.32 19.53 -9.82
N GLY A 609 19.50 18.47 -10.61
CA GLY A 609 20.49 18.40 -11.69
C GLY A 609 21.65 17.43 -11.51
N MET A 610 21.67 16.63 -10.44
CA MET A 610 22.64 15.54 -10.27
C MET A 610 22.09 14.23 -10.84
N GLY A 611 22.93 13.46 -11.53
CA GLY A 611 22.59 12.12 -12.03
C GLY A 611 22.54 11.09 -10.90
N SER A 612 21.85 9.97 -11.13
CA SER A 612 21.67 8.85 -10.19
C SER A 612 23.00 8.37 -9.58
N GLU A 613 24.05 8.27 -10.39
CA GLU A 613 25.39 7.86 -9.91
C GLU A 613 25.96 8.78 -8.84
N ALA A 614 25.75 10.10 -8.96
CA ALA A 614 26.26 11.08 -8.01
C ALA A 614 25.53 10.98 -6.66
N LEU A 615 24.24 10.65 -6.70
CA LEU A 615 23.42 10.39 -5.53
C LEU A 615 23.87 9.11 -4.82
N THR A 616 24.09 8.02 -5.56
CA THR A 616 24.61 6.76 -5.00
C THR A 616 25.96 6.96 -4.31
N MET A 617 26.88 7.70 -4.93
CA MET A 617 28.18 8.01 -4.33
C MET A 617 28.06 8.89 -3.08
N ALA A 618 27.15 9.87 -3.08
CA ALA A 618 26.88 10.70 -1.91
C ALA A 618 26.32 9.85 -0.75
N ALA A 619 25.36 8.97 -1.04
CA ALA A 619 24.77 8.05 -0.07
C ALA A 619 25.83 7.13 0.55
N MET A 620 26.73 6.56 -0.26
CA MET A 620 27.85 5.75 0.22
C MET A 620 28.81 6.55 1.10
N GLY A 621 29.19 7.76 0.69
CA GLY A 621 30.03 8.63 1.49
C GLY A 621 29.39 8.99 2.84
N LEU A 622 28.08 9.24 2.87
CA LEU A 622 27.35 9.60 4.08
C LEU A 622 27.11 8.41 5.00
N ALA A 623 26.84 7.22 4.47
CA ALA A 623 26.81 5.98 5.23
C ALA A 623 28.17 5.72 5.91
N GLN A 624 29.26 5.98 5.18
CA GLN A 624 30.61 5.87 5.73
C GLN A 624 30.88 6.91 6.83
N VAL A 625 30.49 8.17 6.63
CA VAL A 625 30.54 9.20 7.69
C VAL A 625 29.77 8.73 8.92
N TRP A 626 28.53 8.28 8.74
CA TRP A 626 27.68 7.88 9.85
C TRP A 626 28.32 6.77 10.69
N LEU A 627 28.77 5.69 10.06
CA LEU A 627 29.34 4.55 10.79
C LEU A 627 30.75 4.80 11.36
N LEU A 628 31.45 5.82 10.89
CA LEU A 628 32.67 6.29 11.55
C LEU A 628 32.36 6.90 12.94
N PHE A 629 31.22 7.59 13.06
CA PHE A 629 30.74 8.21 14.30
C PHE A 629 29.85 7.31 15.15
N VAL A 630 29.11 6.41 14.52
CA VAL A 630 28.08 5.54 15.11
C VAL A 630 28.46 4.09 14.78
N PRO A 631 29.27 3.43 15.63
CA PRO A 631 29.71 2.06 15.36
C PRO A 631 28.52 1.09 15.23
N PRO A 632 28.66 0.01 14.43
CA PRO A 632 27.60 -1.00 14.29
C PRO A 632 27.14 -1.55 15.65
N GLY A 633 25.82 -1.73 15.79
CA GLY A 633 25.20 -2.16 17.05
C GLY A 633 24.97 -1.05 18.08
N THR A 634 25.11 0.22 17.67
CA THR A 634 24.73 1.38 18.48
C THR A 634 23.68 2.22 17.77
N ARG A 635 22.89 3.00 18.53
CA ARG A 635 22.00 4.03 17.98
C ARG A 635 22.73 5.36 17.86
N GLY A 636 22.51 6.06 16.76
CA GLY A 636 23.10 7.37 16.53
C GLY A 636 22.37 8.51 17.26
N PRO A 637 22.97 9.71 17.25
CA PRO A 637 22.37 10.90 17.84
C PRO A 637 21.24 11.44 16.96
N VAL A 638 20.35 12.24 17.55
CA VAL A 638 19.36 13.01 16.78
C VAL A 638 20.06 14.19 16.13
N ILE A 639 19.90 14.33 14.82
CA ILE A 639 20.36 15.50 14.07
C ILE A 639 19.12 16.33 13.72
N ASP A 640 19.18 17.63 13.99
CA ASP A 640 18.11 18.56 13.62
C ASP A 640 18.14 18.85 12.10
N PRO A 641 17.07 18.56 11.34
CA PRO A 641 17.02 18.80 9.91
C PRO A 641 17.19 20.28 9.54
N GLU A 642 16.71 21.22 10.37
CA GLU A 642 16.87 22.65 10.11
C GLU A 642 18.34 23.08 10.27
N ALA A 643 19.01 22.62 11.33
CA ALA A 643 20.44 22.83 11.52
C ALA A 643 21.26 22.22 10.38
N TYR A 644 20.87 21.04 9.88
CA TYR A 644 21.47 20.41 8.70
C TYR A 644 21.33 21.30 7.47
N GLN A 645 20.12 21.72 7.14
CA GLN A 645 19.85 22.56 5.97
C GLN A 645 20.63 23.87 6.00
N VAL A 646 20.58 24.59 7.13
CA VAL A 646 21.26 25.89 7.28
C VAL A 646 22.76 25.75 7.07
N ARG A 647 23.36 24.71 7.66
CA ARG A 647 24.80 24.45 7.50
C ARG A 647 25.13 24.02 6.09
N PHE A 648 24.36 23.10 5.52
CA PHE A 648 24.53 22.64 4.14
C PHE A 648 24.51 23.80 3.15
N MET A 649 23.49 24.67 3.23
CA MET A 649 23.40 25.84 2.37
C MET A 649 24.56 26.82 2.56
N ARG A 650 25.13 26.92 3.77
CA ARG A 650 26.35 27.70 4.02
C ARG A 650 27.56 27.10 3.31
N GLU A 651 27.75 25.78 3.40
CA GLU A 651 28.85 25.09 2.74
C GLU A 651 28.71 25.16 1.21
N VAL A 652 27.50 24.96 0.66
CA VAL A 652 27.21 25.15 -0.76
C VAL A 652 27.47 26.58 -1.22
N ALA A 653 27.01 27.59 -0.48
CA ALA A 653 27.22 29.00 -0.85
C ALA A 653 28.72 29.38 -0.86
N PHE A 654 29.54 28.74 -0.02
CA PHE A 654 30.99 28.93 -0.04
C PHE A 654 31.63 28.26 -1.26
N LEU A 655 31.19 27.03 -1.57
CA LEU A 655 31.76 26.21 -2.64
C LEU A 655 31.21 26.58 -4.04
N VAL A 656 30.08 27.27 -4.11
CA VAL A 656 29.44 27.78 -5.33
C VAL A 656 29.38 29.32 -5.24
N SER A 657 30.51 29.98 -5.47
CA SER A 657 30.52 31.45 -5.60
C SER A 657 29.89 31.85 -6.94
N PRO A 658 29.16 32.99 -7.03
CA PRO A 658 28.67 33.53 -8.30
C PRO A 658 29.78 33.85 -9.31
N ASP A 659 31.04 33.95 -8.85
CA ASP A 659 32.23 34.16 -9.70
C ASP A 659 32.83 32.85 -10.25
N GLY A 660 32.19 31.70 -9.99
CA GLY A 660 32.65 30.36 -10.37
C GLY A 660 33.12 29.54 -9.16
N PRO A 661 33.46 28.25 -9.35
CA PRO A 661 33.97 27.41 -8.26
C PRO A 661 35.27 27.99 -7.68
N PRO A 662 35.52 27.86 -6.37
CA PRO A 662 36.75 28.34 -5.76
C PRO A 662 37.96 27.66 -6.41
N ALA A 663 39.09 28.37 -6.48
CA ALA A 663 40.35 27.76 -6.91
C ALA A 663 40.65 26.53 -6.04
N GLU A 664 41.21 25.48 -6.62
CA GLU A 664 41.49 24.18 -5.96
C GLU A 664 42.18 24.32 -4.59
N GLY A 665 43.08 25.29 -4.45
CA GLY A 665 43.74 25.62 -3.18
C GLY A 665 42.78 26.12 -2.09
N LEU A 666 41.80 26.96 -2.44
CA LEU A 666 40.77 27.47 -1.52
C LEU A 666 39.73 26.40 -1.17
N PHE A 667 39.41 25.52 -2.12
CA PHE A 667 38.55 24.36 -1.88
C PHE A 667 39.15 23.42 -0.81
N LEU A 668 40.43 23.06 -0.97
CA LEU A 668 41.13 22.21 -0.01
C LEU A 668 41.38 22.92 1.33
N GLU A 669 41.65 24.23 1.33
CA GLU A 669 41.79 25.02 2.55
C GLU A 669 40.48 25.05 3.36
N HIS A 670 39.34 25.16 2.67
CA HIS A 670 38.02 25.13 3.29
C HIS A 670 37.71 23.76 3.91
N ILE A 671 37.96 22.67 3.19
CA ILE A 671 37.84 21.31 3.74
C ILE A 671 38.72 21.15 4.99
N ARG A 672 39.96 21.65 4.94
CA ARG A 672 40.91 21.59 6.06
C ARG A 672 40.53 22.47 7.25
N SER A 673 39.66 23.46 7.05
CA SER A 673 39.11 24.30 8.11
C SER A 673 37.95 23.65 8.87
N GLY A 674 37.41 22.54 8.35
CA GLY A 674 36.33 21.78 8.96
C GLY A 674 36.74 21.06 10.25
N PRO A 675 35.77 20.55 11.01
CA PRO A 675 36.02 19.92 12.31
C PRO A 675 36.65 18.52 12.22
N GLN A 676 36.48 17.82 11.09
CA GLN A 676 37.14 16.53 10.80
C GLN A 676 37.82 16.56 9.42
N PRO A 677 38.90 17.34 9.26
CA PRO A 677 39.48 17.60 7.94
C PRO A 677 40.07 16.32 7.32
N GLY A 678 40.73 15.48 8.12
CA GLY A 678 41.24 14.18 7.66
C GLY A 678 40.13 13.21 7.23
N MET A 679 38.92 13.33 7.79
CA MET A 679 37.80 12.47 7.42
C MET A 679 37.19 12.87 6.08
N VAL A 680 36.90 14.16 5.92
CA VAL A 680 36.38 14.68 4.66
C VAL A 680 37.39 14.47 3.53
N GLU A 681 38.69 14.68 3.79
CA GLU A 681 39.76 14.43 2.81
C GLU A 681 39.88 12.93 2.45
N ALA A 682 39.80 12.01 3.42
CA ALA A 682 39.83 10.57 3.14
C ALA A 682 38.64 10.10 2.29
N LEU A 683 37.42 10.55 2.64
CA LEU A 683 36.19 10.17 1.96
C LEU A 683 36.12 10.74 0.55
N LEU A 684 36.46 12.02 0.36
CA LEU A 684 36.56 12.61 -0.97
C LEU A 684 37.59 11.86 -1.82
N ASN A 685 38.79 11.61 -1.30
CA ASN A 685 39.82 10.85 -2.03
C ASN A 685 39.36 9.41 -2.38
N GLY A 686 38.62 8.75 -1.49
CA GLY A 686 38.02 7.44 -1.74
C GLY A 686 37.04 7.48 -2.92
N THR A 687 36.11 8.44 -2.90
CA THR A 687 35.20 8.74 -4.00
C THR A 687 35.97 9.08 -5.29
N MET A 688 37.15 9.74 -5.19
CA MET A 688 37.94 10.16 -6.36
C MET A 688 38.58 8.98 -7.05
N ASN A 689 39.16 8.09 -6.25
CA ASN A 689 39.82 6.92 -6.76
C ASN A 689 38.81 5.93 -7.36
N ALA A 690 37.61 5.80 -6.78
CA ALA A 690 36.52 5.00 -7.35
C ALA A 690 36.05 5.55 -8.71
N ALA A 691 35.91 6.88 -8.83
CA ALA A 691 35.57 7.52 -10.10
C ALA A 691 36.66 7.33 -11.16
N MET A 692 37.94 7.54 -10.82
CA MET A 692 39.04 7.38 -11.76
C MET A 692 39.25 5.92 -12.22
N ALA A 693 38.95 4.93 -11.37
CA ALA A 693 39.02 3.52 -11.73
C ALA A 693 38.03 3.12 -12.85
N SER A 694 36.98 3.92 -13.07
CA SER A 694 36.00 3.71 -14.14
C SER A 694 36.42 4.25 -15.52
N GLY A 695 37.55 4.96 -15.62
CA GLY A 695 38.08 5.48 -16.88
C GLY A 695 37.63 6.89 -17.27
N GLU A 696 36.78 7.55 -16.46
CA GLU A 696 36.37 8.95 -16.65
C GLU A 696 36.96 9.88 -15.58
N GLY A 697 37.28 11.12 -15.96
CA GLY A 697 37.68 12.14 -14.98
C GLY A 697 36.50 12.57 -14.12
N TRP A 698 36.66 12.68 -12.80
CA TRP A 698 35.56 13.01 -11.88
C TRP A 698 34.73 14.23 -12.34
N LEU A 699 35.39 15.33 -12.71
CA LEU A 699 34.71 16.55 -13.16
C LEU A 699 33.87 16.34 -14.43
N GLU A 700 34.27 15.42 -15.30
CA GLU A 700 33.50 15.04 -16.49
C GLU A 700 32.32 14.14 -16.12
N ARG A 701 32.50 13.22 -15.17
CA ARG A 701 31.48 12.27 -14.72
C ARG A 701 30.36 12.90 -13.87
N PHE A 702 30.70 13.81 -12.96
CA PHE A 702 29.74 14.34 -11.98
C PHE A 702 29.44 15.85 -12.13
N GLY A 703 30.21 16.55 -12.97
CA GLY A 703 30.15 18.00 -13.05
C GLY A 703 30.63 18.71 -11.77
N ALA A 704 30.97 20.00 -11.88
CA ALA A 704 31.43 20.80 -10.75
C ALA A 704 30.36 20.93 -9.64
N ALA A 705 29.08 20.95 -10.01
CA ALA A 705 27.97 21.02 -9.06
C ALA A 705 27.87 19.76 -8.19
N GLY A 706 28.04 18.56 -8.78
CA GLY A 706 27.97 17.31 -8.05
C GLY A 706 29.12 17.14 -7.05
N VAL A 707 30.35 17.50 -7.44
CA VAL A 707 31.51 17.48 -6.54
C VAL A 707 31.29 18.38 -5.33
N THR A 708 30.81 19.60 -5.59
CA THR A 708 30.53 20.60 -4.56
C THR A 708 29.45 20.14 -3.60
N ALA A 709 28.37 19.54 -4.10
CA ALA A 709 27.30 19.03 -3.26
C ALA A 709 27.79 17.89 -2.35
N ILE A 710 28.54 16.92 -2.89
CA ILE A 710 29.13 15.84 -2.11
C ILE A 710 30.04 16.39 -1.00
N ALA A 711 30.92 17.33 -1.33
CA ALA A 711 31.79 17.96 -0.33
C ALA A 711 30.99 18.71 0.76
N ALA A 712 29.96 19.47 0.38
CA ALA A 712 29.09 20.18 1.31
C ALA A 712 28.34 19.23 2.25
N HIS A 713 27.87 18.09 1.75
CA HIS A 713 27.22 17.05 2.56
C HIS A 713 28.18 16.43 3.57
N LEU A 714 29.39 16.05 3.15
CA LEU A 714 30.40 15.47 4.03
C LEU A 714 30.83 16.47 5.13
N MET A 715 31.05 17.73 4.76
CA MET A 715 31.44 18.78 5.71
C MET A 715 30.32 19.08 6.72
N THR A 716 29.07 19.17 6.27
CA THR A 716 27.91 19.40 7.14
C THR A 716 27.70 18.23 8.10
N SER A 717 27.74 17.01 7.57
CA SER A 717 27.44 15.79 8.33
C SER A 717 28.48 15.50 9.40
N THR A 718 29.77 15.57 9.06
CA THR A 718 30.85 15.37 10.03
C THR A 718 30.82 16.37 11.17
N ALA A 719 30.40 17.61 10.88
CA ALA A 719 30.35 18.65 11.89
C ALA A 719 29.17 18.52 12.85
N LEU A 720 27.97 18.24 12.33
CA LEU A 720 26.78 18.07 13.17
C LEU A 720 26.86 16.79 14.00
N LEU A 721 27.41 15.70 13.45
CA LEU A 721 27.65 14.48 14.21
C LEU A 721 28.64 14.70 15.35
N GLN A 722 29.72 15.43 15.10
CA GLN A 722 30.68 15.78 16.15
C GLN A 722 30.03 16.62 17.24
N GLU A 723 29.25 17.64 16.90
CA GLU A 723 28.55 18.49 17.86
C GLU A 723 27.53 17.70 18.69
N ALA A 724 26.77 16.83 18.04
CA ALA A 724 25.76 16.00 18.69
C ALA A 724 26.38 14.96 19.63
N LEU A 725 27.53 14.37 19.29
CA LEU A 725 28.19 13.36 20.12
C LEU A 725 29.13 13.93 21.19
N GLN A 726 29.43 15.23 21.14
CA GLN A 726 30.18 15.95 22.18
C GLN A 726 29.29 16.62 23.22
N THR A 727 27.99 16.77 22.92
CA THR A 727 27.00 17.35 23.83
C THR A 727 26.20 16.20 24.43
N PRO A 728 26.38 15.85 25.73
CA PRO A 728 25.56 14.83 26.34
C PRO A 728 24.09 15.29 26.41
N ASP A 729 23.18 14.44 25.93
CA ASP A 729 21.72 14.59 26.10
C ASP A 729 21.30 14.77 27.57
#